data_AF-A0A7S0EGI7-F1
#
_entry.id   AF-A0A7S0EGI7-F1
#
_cell.length_a   1.000
_cell.length_b   1.000
_cell.length_c   1.000
_cell.angle_alpha   90.00
_cell.angle_beta   90.00
_cell.angle_gamma   90.00
#
_symmetry.space_group_name_H-M   'P 1'
#
loop_
_entity.id
_entity.type
_entity.pdbx_description
1 polymer ?
#
loop_
_entity_poly.entity_id
_entity_poly.type
_entity_poly.pdbx_seq_one_letter_code
_entity_poly.pdbx_strand_id
1 'polypeptide(L)'
;MAAVAQEASSPTMMDTSAEDEITKHFPSVVDATLLSRLNQLCRTHKLSAEQLNTQWEMVCINDGGGGDIKMSMDTIAQLERRCANSSAKATTAAGSRFGSRVPAGKVNVPKQLSTFAKDNKDLLSGGKLSTVTPQRGARPGAPIAPLSLGSPSAGSPASGAFANRQDSGKVVTSVNSLLGPATSFPQLSVEPRLPAEAPSHFMWERMDERARLLDQGVSELEAALLLEPGLPPLRGVTASGEEATVAGRVCGEVDGKLNAKSIFIEGSRGLSNGFRVRLDLSQCTDYAVFPGQLIAAVGTNAAGHTFVATRLLTVPRPAPVERGVQRRAKEAFNVMTAAGPFCCADDLAYAPLVALLKEAKTRKAALLVLHGPFVDEQHPTAGTAALSVTFDELFEQHVLRLLEDFVQEQLDAGGPVTQVVVLPALRDVHHVPVFPQPKFGANIHSKHVRKHLHLLPNPASFEAGGYTFACSSLDTMMLLTQQELSRMAPVQPGQKGPERLGRLASHMVRQRQFLPLFPASADGSIPVDVSACLQRGALPARPHVLLVPSDLGPFAKAADGGVLALNSGRAARGAGGGTFGFLTLHPPFAADEPAAAVEAEASEVKGEPMEVEEEAEATEAAAPATDDAPAGGAEAATAQAEPMEGVCEADGAAAGSGAAEGAAEGAVKPEPLPLAAAGAVEAASSAVGAATEAKPDAAAVALVPVAPGGEAAAAKAAEAAEAAAQAAQEAAETAKAVAAREAEEQETATAHDVFPRTFVEIVRI
;
A
#
# COMPACT_ATOMS: atom_id res chain seq x y z
N MET A 1 65.86 -29.90 -41.07
CA MET A 1 66.49 -28.88 -41.95
C MET A 1 65.93 -29.08 -43.35
N ALA A 2 65.55 -27.98 -44.01
CA ALA A 2 64.87 -27.81 -45.33
C ALA A 2 63.57 -27.02 -45.08
N ALA A 3 63.57 -25.68 -45.18
CA ALA A 3 63.49 -24.88 -46.42
C ALA A 3 62.12 -25.09 -47.09
N VAL A 4 61.14 -24.19 -47.03
CA VAL A 4 61.08 -22.73 -47.34
C VAL A 4 61.32 -22.42 -48.82
N ALA A 5 60.22 -22.38 -49.57
CA ALA A 5 59.93 -21.55 -50.73
C ALA A 5 58.38 -21.44 -50.79
N GLN A 6 57.76 -20.29 -50.58
CA GLN A 6 57.50 -19.23 -51.57
C GLN A 6 56.89 -19.73 -52.88
N GLU A 7 55.59 -19.48 -53.04
CA GLU A 7 54.93 -19.35 -54.34
C GLU A 7 54.04 -18.11 -54.30
N ALA A 8 53.90 -17.39 -55.42
CA ALA A 8 53.46 -16.01 -55.44
C ALA A 8 52.11 -15.79 -56.15
N SER A 9 51.24 -15.02 -55.49
CA SER A 9 50.30 -14.03 -56.02
C SER A 9 49.75 -14.19 -57.46
N SER A 10 48.44 -14.45 -57.56
CA SER A 10 47.50 -13.90 -58.57
C SER A 10 46.04 -14.15 -58.12
N PRO A 11 45.03 -13.39 -58.56
CA PRO A 11 44.51 -12.29 -57.73
C PRO A 11 43.04 -12.43 -57.27
N THR A 12 42.73 -11.74 -56.16
CA THR A 12 41.39 -11.29 -55.69
C THR A 12 40.13 -12.04 -56.19
N MET A 13 39.64 -12.96 -55.35
CA MET A 13 38.19 -13.11 -55.15
C MET A 13 37.75 -12.04 -54.16
N MET A 14 36.74 -11.24 -54.50
CA MET A 14 36.20 -10.19 -53.62
C MET A 14 35.37 -10.79 -52.47
N ASP A 15 35.36 -10.09 -51.34
CA ASP A 15 34.68 -10.48 -50.10
C ASP A 15 33.17 -10.13 -50.17
N THR A 16 32.44 -10.82 -51.07
CA THR A 16 31.05 -10.48 -51.42
C THR A 16 30.10 -10.48 -50.23
N SER A 17 30.34 -11.35 -49.24
CA SER A 17 29.49 -11.49 -48.05
C SER A 17 29.37 -10.22 -47.21
N ALA A 18 30.38 -9.34 -47.23
CA ALA A 18 30.36 -8.10 -46.44
C ALA A 18 29.58 -6.97 -47.14
N GLU A 19 29.59 -6.93 -48.47
CA GLU A 19 28.86 -5.92 -49.26
C GLU A 19 27.37 -6.27 -49.35
N ASP A 20 27.02 -7.55 -49.42
CA ASP A 20 25.63 -8.04 -49.33
C ASP A 20 24.98 -7.65 -47.98
N GLU A 21 25.72 -7.78 -46.87
CA GLU A 21 25.22 -7.45 -45.53
C GLU A 21 25.03 -5.94 -45.32
N ILE A 22 25.91 -5.10 -45.90
CA ILE A 22 25.75 -3.63 -45.89
C ILE A 22 24.56 -3.21 -46.77
N THR A 23 24.41 -3.80 -47.96
CA THR A 23 23.31 -3.49 -48.89
C THR A 23 21.94 -3.81 -48.27
N LYS A 24 21.85 -4.86 -47.45
CA LYS A 24 20.65 -5.21 -46.68
C LYS A 24 20.22 -4.12 -45.68
N HIS A 25 21.17 -3.42 -45.06
CA HIS A 25 20.88 -2.37 -44.07
C HIS A 25 20.82 -0.96 -44.68
N PHE A 26 21.38 -0.75 -45.87
CA PHE A 26 21.33 0.52 -46.61
C PHE A 26 20.68 0.36 -48.01
N PRO A 27 19.42 -0.12 -48.11
CA PRO A 27 18.80 -0.47 -49.40
C PRO A 27 18.55 0.71 -50.34
N SER A 28 18.67 1.96 -49.85
CA SER A 28 18.59 3.18 -50.65
C SER A 28 19.91 3.58 -51.33
N VAL A 29 21.03 2.91 -50.99
CA VAL A 29 22.35 3.18 -51.56
C VAL A 29 22.63 2.25 -52.73
N VAL A 30 22.51 2.79 -53.94
CA VAL A 30 22.73 2.04 -55.20
C VAL A 30 24.10 2.32 -55.84
N ASP A 31 24.89 3.22 -55.24
CA ASP A 31 26.22 3.61 -55.73
C ASP A 31 27.31 2.70 -55.11
N ALA A 32 28.00 1.94 -55.97
CA ALA A 32 29.08 1.04 -55.59
C ALA A 32 30.26 1.75 -54.91
N THR A 33 30.53 3.01 -55.25
CA THR A 33 31.61 3.79 -54.59
C THR A 33 31.25 4.12 -53.14
N LEU A 34 29.95 4.33 -52.88
CA LEU A 34 29.41 4.69 -51.58
C LEU A 34 29.30 3.46 -50.67
N LEU A 35 28.89 2.31 -51.21
CA LEU A 35 28.93 1.01 -50.53
C LEU A 35 30.37 0.63 -50.12
N SER A 36 31.34 0.80 -51.01
CA SER A 36 32.75 0.55 -50.70
C SER A 36 33.26 1.42 -49.54
N ARG A 37 32.81 2.69 -49.48
CA ARG A 37 33.17 3.60 -48.37
C ARG A 37 32.51 3.23 -47.04
N LEU A 38 31.25 2.77 -47.05
CA LEU A 38 30.59 2.24 -45.86
C LEU A 38 31.29 0.97 -45.33
N ASN A 39 31.71 0.07 -46.23
CA ASN A 39 32.51 -1.12 -45.87
C ASN A 39 33.88 -0.73 -45.27
N GLN A 40 34.54 0.30 -45.83
CA GLN A 40 35.75 0.88 -45.25
C GLN A 40 35.51 1.38 -43.81
N LEU A 41 34.39 2.04 -43.53
CA LEU A 41 34.08 2.56 -42.19
C LEU A 41 33.76 1.46 -41.17
N CYS A 42 33.00 0.42 -41.55
CA CYS A 42 32.81 -0.78 -40.72
C CYS A 42 34.17 -1.37 -40.31
N ARG A 43 35.10 -1.52 -41.27
CA ARG A 43 36.44 -2.07 -41.03
C ARG A 43 37.32 -1.14 -40.19
N THR A 44 37.28 0.17 -40.41
CA THR A 44 38.10 1.16 -39.68
C THR A 44 37.67 1.32 -38.22
N HIS A 45 36.36 1.34 -37.94
CA HIS A 45 35.83 1.53 -36.58
C HIS A 45 35.42 0.23 -35.87
N LYS A 46 35.58 -0.93 -36.52
CA LYS A 46 35.16 -2.26 -36.03
C LYS A 46 33.68 -2.34 -35.66
N LEU A 47 32.83 -1.76 -36.51
CA LEU A 47 31.37 -1.77 -36.35
C LEU A 47 30.74 -2.80 -37.30
N SER A 48 29.63 -3.42 -36.87
CA SER A 48 28.77 -4.18 -37.79
C SER A 48 27.97 -3.24 -38.70
N ALA A 49 27.42 -3.77 -39.81
CA ALA A 49 26.56 -3.00 -40.71
C ALA A 49 25.32 -2.41 -39.99
N GLU A 50 24.72 -3.20 -39.10
CA GLU A 50 23.60 -2.77 -38.23
C GLU A 50 24.01 -1.61 -37.30
N GLN A 51 25.16 -1.70 -36.64
CA GLN A 51 25.69 -0.64 -35.77
C GLN A 51 26.02 0.63 -36.54
N LEU A 52 26.55 0.52 -37.77
CA LEU A 52 26.81 1.66 -38.64
C LEU A 52 25.48 2.33 -39.06
N ASN A 53 24.43 1.55 -39.34
CA ASN A 53 23.10 2.10 -39.62
C ASN A 53 22.51 2.84 -38.41
N THR A 54 22.66 2.30 -37.19
CA THR A 54 22.25 3.04 -35.97
C THR A 54 23.01 4.36 -35.79
N GLN A 55 24.28 4.44 -36.18
CA GLN A 55 25.02 5.71 -36.19
C GLN A 55 24.50 6.69 -37.25
N TRP A 56 24.08 6.18 -38.41
CA TRP A 56 23.47 6.97 -39.49
C TRP A 56 22.10 7.53 -39.11
N GLU A 57 21.21 6.71 -38.55
CA GLU A 57 19.90 7.17 -38.03
C GLU A 57 20.07 8.30 -37.00
N MET A 58 21.07 8.19 -36.13
CA MET A 58 21.44 9.24 -35.18
C MET A 58 22.07 10.50 -35.80
N VAL A 59 22.61 10.45 -37.03
CA VAL A 59 22.99 11.66 -37.79
C VAL A 59 21.72 12.34 -38.29
N CYS A 60 20.81 11.57 -38.91
CA CYS A 60 19.54 12.08 -39.42
C CYS A 60 18.68 12.76 -38.33
N ILE A 61 18.64 12.20 -37.11
CA ILE A 61 17.91 12.78 -35.98
C ILE A 61 18.56 14.10 -35.49
N ASN A 62 19.89 14.18 -35.50
CA ASN A 62 20.62 15.31 -34.91
C ASN A 62 20.61 16.59 -35.76
N ASP A 63 20.50 16.48 -37.09
CA ASP A 63 20.56 17.64 -38.00
C ASP A 63 19.24 18.43 -38.11
N GLY A 64 18.21 18.06 -37.34
CA GLY A 64 17.16 18.98 -36.87
C GLY A 64 16.16 19.52 -37.90
N GLY A 65 16.27 19.13 -39.17
CA GLY A 65 15.30 19.45 -40.22
C GLY A 65 14.54 18.20 -40.67
N GLY A 66 13.21 18.20 -40.52
CA GLY A 66 12.34 17.06 -40.87
C GLY A 66 12.16 16.86 -42.37
N GLY A 67 13.22 16.48 -43.07
CA GLY A 67 13.21 16.01 -44.46
C GLY A 67 14.08 14.77 -44.63
N ASP A 68 13.80 13.96 -45.64
CA ASP A 68 14.54 12.73 -45.93
C ASP A 68 16.00 13.04 -46.34
N ILE A 69 16.91 13.05 -45.36
CA ILE A 69 18.35 13.13 -45.60
C ILE A 69 18.80 11.83 -46.27
N LYS A 70 18.98 11.89 -47.60
CA LYS A 70 19.47 10.76 -48.38
C LYS A 70 20.99 10.63 -48.26
N MET A 71 21.46 9.41 -48.05
CA MET A 71 22.88 9.09 -47.95
C MET A 71 23.63 9.51 -49.21
N SER A 72 24.60 10.41 -49.06
CA SER A 72 25.47 10.91 -50.13
C SER A 72 26.92 11.00 -49.65
N MET A 73 27.86 11.30 -50.55
CA MET A 73 29.28 11.46 -50.18
C MET A 73 29.51 12.62 -49.21
N ASP A 74 28.69 13.67 -49.26
CA ASP A 74 28.79 14.82 -48.34
C ASP A 74 28.28 14.46 -46.93
N THR A 75 27.21 13.67 -46.82
CA THR A 75 26.67 13.24 -45.52
C THR A 75 27.50 12.14 -44.88
N ILE A 76 28.21 11.32 -45.67
CA ILE A 76 29.19 10.35 -45.15
C ILE A 76 30.21 11.05 -44.23
N ALA A 77 30.71 12.24 -44.58
CA ALA A 77 31.69 12.95 -43.75
C ALA A 77 31.19 13.29 -42.33
N GLN A 78 29.88 13.42 -42.13
CA GLN A 78 29.27 13.57 -40.81
C GLN A 78 29.23 12.24 -40.04
N LEU A 79 28.92 11.15 -40.74
CA LEU A 79 28.95 9.78 -40.19
C LEU A 79 30.38 9.39 -39.76
N GLU A 80 31.41 9.69 -40.56
CA GLU A 80 32.82 9.44 -40.20
C GLU A 80 33.21 10.14 -38.90
N ARG A 81 32.85 11.42 -38.75
CA ARG A 81 33.09 12.19 -37.51
C ARG A 81 32.35 11.60 -36.30
N ARG A 82 31.12 11.10 -36.49
CA ARG A 82 30.34 10.49 -35.41
C ARG A 82 30.92 9.14 -34.98
N CYS A 83 31.32 8.29 -35.93
CA CYS A 83 32.01 7.02 -35.66
C CYS A 83 33.34 7.24 -34.93
N ALA A 84 34.14 8.23 -35.35
CA ALA A 84 35.36 8.63 -34.64
C ALA A 84 35.07 9.06 -33.19
N ASN A 85 34.14 9.98 -32.98
CA ASN A 85 33.78 10.47 -31.63
C ASN A 85 33.20 9.38 -30.71
N SER A 86 32.42 8.44 -31.28
CA SER A 86 31.92 7.27 -30.55
C SER A 86 33.06 6.38 -30.06
N SER A 87 34.01 6.07 -30.96
CA SER A 87 35.19 5.26 -30.61
C SER A 87 36.13 5.94 -29.60
N ALA A 88 36.21 7.28 -29.59
CA ALA A 88 37.03 8.05 -28.64
C ALA A 88 36.40 8.17 -27.24
N LYS A 89 35.06 8.15 -27.12
CA LYS A 89 34.37 8.10 -25.82
C LYS A 89 34.51 6.74 -25.13
N ALA A 90 34.57 5.65 -25.91
CA ALA A 90 34.76 4.30 -25.37
C ALA A 90 36.12 4.11 -24.67
N THR A 91 37.18 4.82 -25.09
CA THR A 91 38.53 4.72 -24.52
C THR A 91 38.81 5.68 -23.37
N THR A 92 37.99 6.72 -23.17
CA THR A 92 38.20 7.76 -22.15
C THR A 92 37.32 7.62 -20.90
N ALA A 93 36.27 6.78 -20.94
CA ALA A 93 35.39 6.54 -19.80
C ALA A 93 35.99 5.65 -18.68
N ALA A 94 37.20 5.09 -18.87
CA ALA A 94 37.80 4.11 -17.97
C ALA A 94 38.61 4.69 -16.79
N GLY A 95 38.68 6.02 -16.61
CA GLY A 95 39.52 6.60 -15.56
C GLY A 95 39.29 8.07 -15.22
N SER A 96 38.27 8.36 -14.41
CA SER A 96 38.34 9.41 -13.38
C SER A 96 37.18 9.29 -12.38
N ARG A 97 37.42 9.55 -11.10
CA ARG A 97 36.39 9.70 -10.06
C ARG A 97 36.46 11.11 -9.48
N PHE A 98 35.27 11.66 -9.20
CA PHE A 98 34.98 12.75 -8.27
C PHE A 98 35.35 14.20 -8.69
N GLY A 99 34.40 15.13 -8.48
CA GLY A 99 34.70 16.56 -8.31
C GLY A 99 33.91 17.57 -9.17
N SER A 100 33.05 18.35 -8.50
CA SER A 100 32.63 19.74 -8.84
C SER A 100 31.64 20.02 -10.01
N ARG A 101 30.40 20.36 -9.61
CA ARG A 101 29.69 21.65 -9.84
C ARG A 101 29.83 22.34 -11.23
N VAL A 102 28.72 22.44 -11.95
CA VAL A 102 28.52 23.30 -13.15
C VAL A 102 27.19 24.07 -13.00
N PRO A 103 27.05 25.34 -13.45
CA PRO A 103 26.00 26.25 -12.96
C PRO A 103 24.73 26.30 -13.82
N ALA A 104 23.73 27.05 -13.33
CA ALA A 104 22.45 27.27 -13.99
C ALA A 104 22.57 28.05 -15.32
N GLY A 105 21.86 27.56 -16.35
CA GLY A 105 21.65 28.26 -17.62
C GLY A 105 20.15 28.27 -17.96
N LYS A 106 19.60 29.47 -18.22
CA LYS A 106 18.19 29.64 -18.63
C LYS A 106 18.02 29.19 -20.08
N VAL A 107 17.01 28.36 -20.36
CA VAL A 107 16.46 28.18 -21.71
C VAL A 107 14.94 28.35 -21.65
N ASN A 108 14.41 29.09 -22.62
CA ASN A 108 13.04 29.58 -22.66
C ASN A 108 12.14 28.56 -23.39
N VAL A 109 10.98 28.22 -22.82
CA VAL A 109 10.03 27.26 -23.44
C VAL A 109 8.70 27.96 -23.73
N PRO A 110 8.30 28.11 -25.00
CA PRO A 110 6.93 28.50 -25.36
C PRO A 110 5.97 27.30 -25.22
N LYS A 111 4.77 27.55 -24.67
CA LYS A 111 3.64 26.60 -24.74
C LYS A 111 3.09 26.51 -26.17
N GLN A 112 2.59 25.34 -26.58
CA GLN A 112 1.21 25.13 -27.10
C GLN A 112 0.94 23.65 -27.48
N LEU A 113 0.07 23.02 -26.68
CA LEU A 113 -1.03 22.08 -26.96
C LEU A 113 -1.10 21.16 -28.22
N SER A 114 -1.62 19.93 -27.98
CA SER A 114 -2.30 18.99 -28.91
C SER A 114 -1.42 18.26 -29.96
N THR A 115 -1.72 17.05 -30.44
CA THR A 115 -3.00 16.29 -30.47
C THR A 115 -2.78 14.77 -30.43
N PHE A 116 -3.72 13.99 -29.88
CA PHE A 116 -3.80 12.53 -30.09
C PHE A 116 -4.40 12.21 -31.46
N ALA A 117 -3.66 11.53 -32.35
CA ALA A 117 -4.23 10.71 -33.43
C ALA A 117 -3.16 9.80 -34.04
N LYS A 118 -3.46 8.49 -34.12
CA LYS A 118 -3.07 7.50 -35.17
C LYS A 118 -1.57 7.44 -35.56
N ASP A 119 -0.90 6.30 -35.53
CA ASP A 119 -1.32 5.01 -36.08
C ASP A 119 -0.84 3.81 -35.22
N ASN A 120 -1.57 2.70 -35.31
CA ASN A 120 -1.19 1.44 -34.66
C ASN A 120 -1.51 0.28 -35.61
N LYS A 121 -0.54 -0.10 -36.46
CA LYS A 121 -0.76 -1.11 -37.52
C LYS A 121 0.45 -2.02 -37.83
N ASP A 122 1.47 -2.09 -36.96
CA ASP A 122 2.65 -2.96 -37.19
C ASP A 122 3.12 -3.75 -35.94
N LEU A 123 2.25 -3.97 -34.94
CA LEU A 123 2.59 -4.74 -33.72
C LEU A 123 2.16 -6.23 -33.75
N LEU A 124 2.09 -6.83 -34.95
CA LEU A 124 1.79 -8.27 -35.12
C LEU A 124 2.69 -8.95 -36.17
N SER A 125 4.02 -8.78 -36.08
CA SER A 125 4.94 -9.77 -36.66
C SER A 125 6.32 -9.79 -35.96
N GLY A 126 6.91 -10.98 -35.81
CA GLY A 126 8.34 -11.17 -35.55
C GLY A 126 8.87 -10.90 -34.14
N GLY A 127 8.73 -11.86 -33.22
CA GLY A 127 9.45 -11.81 -31.95
C GLY A 127 10.90 -12.32 -32.03
N LYS A 128 11.76 -11.84 -31.11
CA LYS A 128 12.88 -12.59 -30.51
C LYS A 128 13.41 -11.87 -29.27
N LEU A 129 13.20 -12.48 -28.10
CA LEU A 129 13.70 -11.99 -26.81
C LEU A 129 15.18 -12.34 -26.68
N SER A 130 16.04 -11.33 -26.46
CA SER A 130 17.49 -11.53 -26.29
C SER A 130 17.87 -11.58 -24.81
N THR A 131 18.33 -12.74 -24.35
CA THR A 131 18.88 -12.97 -23.01
C THR A 131 20.33 -12.47 -22.93
N VAL A 132 20.61 -11.47 -22.09
CA VAL A 132 21.98 -11.01 -21.80
C VAL A 132 22.39 -11.43 -20.39
N THR A 133 23.27 -12.43 -20.31
CA THR A 133 23.88 -12.89 -19.06
C THR A 133 25.03 -11.96 -18.63
N PRO A 134 25.07 -11.42 -17.40
CA PRO A 134 26.16 -10.56 -16.96
C PRO A 134 27.46 -11.35 -16.73
N GLN A 135 28.57 -10.82 -17.22
CA GLN A 135 29.92 -11.40 -17.12
C GLN A 135 30.58 -11.14 -15.76
N ARG A 136 31.51 -12.03 -15.39
CA ARG A 136 32.05 -12.21 -14.03
C ARG A 136 33.27 -11.31 -13.76
N GLY A 137 33.19 -10.44 -12.74
CA GLY A 137 34.33 -9.65 -12.25
C GLY A 137 35.32 -10.47 -11.40
N ALA A 138 36.60 -10.07 -11.41
CA ALA A 138 37.69 -10.79 -10.72
C ALA A 138 37.79 -10.49 -9.21
N ARG A 139 38.32 -11.46 -8.44
CA ARG A 139 38.46 -11.45 -6.97
C ARG A 139 39.71 -10.72 -6.47
N PRO A 140 39.67 -10.08 -5.29
CA PRO A 140 40.78 -10.08 -4.33
C PRO A 140 40.73 -11.37 -3.48
N GLY A 141 41.87 -11.98 -3.21
CA GLY A 141 41.94 -13.25 -2.46
C GLY A 141 42.10 -13.08 -0.95
N ALA A 142 41.19 -13.68 -0.18
CA ALA A 142 41.43 -14.11 1.20
C ALA A 142 40.82 -15.52 1.37
N PRO A 143 41.46 -16.44 2.10
CA PRO A 143 40.95 -17.80 2.28
C PRO A 143 39.80 -17.80 3.31
N ILE A 144 38.57 -17.75 2.83
CA ILE A 144 37.38 -18.04 3.65
C ILE A 144 37.21 -19.56 3.70
N ALA A 145 37.20 -20.13 4.91
CA ALA A 145 36.95 -21.55 5.09
C ALA A 145 35.50 -21.90 4.71
N PRO A 146 35.23 -23.09 4.12
CA PRO A 146 33.87 -23.50 3.82
C PRO A 146 33.08 -23.70 5.12
N LEU A 147 31.93 -23.03 5.24
CA LEU A 147 30.99 -23.27 6.33
C LEU A 147 30.40 -24.67 6.15
N SER A 148 30.79 -25.59 7.03
CA SER A 148 30.24 -26.95 7.05
C SER A 148 28.85 -26.92 7.68
N LEU A 149 27.82 -27.06 6.84
CA LEU A 149 26.43 -27.14 7.28
C LEU A 149 26.16 -28.53 7.87
N GLY A 150 26.44 -28.70 9.15
CA GLY A 150 26.15 -29.92 9.90
C GLY A 150 24.65 -30.07 10.18
N SER A 151 24.18 -31.32 10.22
CA SER A 151 22.80 -31.67 10.61
C SER A 151 22.40 -31.07 11.97
N PRO A 152 21.10 -30.80 12.23
CA PRO A 152 20.63 -30.23 13.49
C PRO A 152 20.77 -31.23 14.65
N SER A 153 21.97 -31.27 15.24
CA SER A 153 22.28 -32.03 16.45
C SER A 153 23.26 -31.22 17.29
N ALA A 154 22.74 -30.59 18.35
CA ALA A 154 23.48 -29.96 19.46
C ALA A 154 24.80 -29.24 19.07
N GLY A 155 24.75 -28.35 18.09
CA GLY A 155 25.88 -27.46 17.73
C GLY A 155 26.05 -26.31 18.74
N SER A 156 27.30 -25.86 18.90
CA SER A 156 27.75 -24.84 19.86
C SER A 156 26.83 -23.62 20.02
N PRO A 157 26.72 -23.03 21.23
CA PRO A 157 25.91 -21.83 21.45
C PRO A 157 26.37 -20.71 20.52
N ALA A 158 25.41 -20.03 19.88
CA ALA A 158 25.67 -18.97 18.91
C ALA A 158 26.59 -17.91 19.52
N SER A 159 27.83 -17.81 19.03
CA SER A 159 28.81 -16.84 19.49
C SER A 159 28.65 -15.52 18.72
N GLY A 160 27.55 -14.81 19.00
CA GLY A 160 27.16 -13.60 18.27
C GLY A 160 26.45 -12.57 19.13
N ALA A 161 26.28 -11.35 18.60
CA ALA A 161 25.67 -10.24 19.33
C ALA A 161 24.22 -10.55 19.77
N PHE A 162 23.48 -11.33 18.98
CA PHE A 162 22.16 -11.83 19.34
C PHE A 162 22.15 -12.66 20.64
N ALA A 163 23.10 -13.58 20.82
CA ALA A 163 23.11 -14.47 21.99
C ALA A 163 23.54 -13.75 23.27
N ASN A 164 24.47 -12.81 23.15
CA ASN A 164 25.00 -12.01 24.26
C ASN A 164 24.13 -10.79 24.62
N ARG A 165 22.93 -10.65 24.01
CA ARG A 165 22.01 -9.52 24.25
C ARG A 165 21.54 -9.49 25.72
N GLN A 166 21.53 -8.30 26.31
CA GLN A 166 21.10 -8.12 27.71
C GLN A 166 19.58 -7.83 27.81
N ASP A 167 19.01 -7.14 26.83
CA ASP A 167 17.59 -6.74 26.80
C ASP A 167 16.60 -7.87 26.42
N SER A 168 16.96 -9.15 26.60
CA SER A 168 16.09 -10.27 26.20
C SER A 168 14.80 -10.29 27.05
N GLY A 169 13.64 -10.21 26.40
CA GLY A 169 12.33 -10.20 27.08
C GLY A 169 11.90 -8.83 27.61
N LYS A 170 12.68 -7.76 27.36
CA LYS A 170 12.33 -6.38 27.73
C LYS A 170 11.08 -5.91 26.98
N VAL A 171 10.10 -5.41 27.74
CA VAL A 171 8.88 -4.81 27.17
C VAL A 171 9.19 -3.40 26.67
N VAL A 172 9.06 -3.17 25.36
CA VAL A 172 9.30 -1.86 24.72
C VAL A 172 8.06 -0.97 24.76
N THR A 173 6.90 -1.56 24.48
CA THR A 173 5.59 -0.88 24.43
C THR A 173 4.57 -1.80 25.10
N SER A 174 3.69 -1.24 25.95
CA SER A 174 2.56 -1.97 26.53
C SER A 174 1.27 -1.15 26.40
N VAL A 175 0.14 -1.83 26.24
CA VAL A 175 -1.20 -1.26 26.17
C VAL A 175 -2.11 -2.15 27.01
N ASN A 176 -3.03 -1.56 27.78
CA ASN A 176 -3.99 -2.27 28.65
C ASN A 176 -3.34 -3.27 29.63
N SER A 177 -2.17 -2.90 30.19
CA SER A 177 -1.38 -3.74 31.12
C SER A 177 -2.14 -4.26 32.34
N LEU A 178 -3.30 -3.67 32.67
CA LEU A 178 -4.18 -4.03 33.79
C LEU A 178 -4.74 -5.45 33.70
N LEU A 179 -4.91 -6.01 32.50
CA LEU A 179 -5.62 -7.28 32.31
C LEU A 179 -4.72 -8.54 32.37
N GLY A 180 -3.40 -8.36 32.34
CA GLY A 180 -2.42 -9.45 32.44
C GLY A 180 -2.40 -10.46 31.27
N PRO A 181 -1.38 -11.33 31.19
CA PRO A 181 -1.39 -12.46 30.26
C PRO A 181 -2.43 -13.52 30.65
N ALA A 182 -3.05 -14.19 29.68
CA ALA A 182 -3.91 -15.33 29.96
C ALA A 182 -3.10 -16.52 30.50
N THR A 183 -3.64 -17.22 31.49
CA THR A 183 -3.08 -18.46 32.05
C THR A 183 -3.57 -19.71 31.30
N SER A 184 -4.75 -19.59 30.68
CA SER A 184 -5.43 -20.53 29.80
C SER A 184 -4.74 -20.69 28.45
N PHE A 185 -4.82 -21.90 27.90
CA PHE A 185 -4.25 -22.27 26.60
C PHE A 185 -5.28 -23.13 25.85
N PRO A 186 -6.38 -22.53 25.36
CA PRO A 186 -7.42 -23.27 24.68
C PRO A 186 -6.96 -23.77 23.31
N GLN A 187 -7.44 -24.94 22.90
CA GLN A 187 -7.21 -25.42 21.53
C GLN A 187 -8.02 -24.58 20.55
N LEU A 188 -7.32 -23.76 19.75
CA LEU A 188 -7.95 -22.97 18.69
C LEU A 188 -8.06 -23.74 17.38
N SER A 189 -8.97 -23.29 16.53
CA SER A 189 -9.04 -23.56 15.09
C SER A 189 -8.75 -22.26 14.34
N VAL A 190 -8.14 -22.36 13.15
CA VAL A 190 -7.93 -21.24 12.23
C VAL A 190 -8.81 -21.47 11.01
N GLU A 191 -9.65 -20.49 10.67
CA GLU A 191 -10.52 -20.51 9.49
C GLU A 191 -10.07 -19.40 8.51
N PRO A 192 -9.28 -19.72 7.47
CA PRO A 192 -8.83 -18.74 6.49
C PRO A 192 -10.00 -18.15 5.68
N ARG A 193 -10.00 -16.83 5.52
CA ARG A 193 -10.95 -16.09 4.67
C ARG A 193 -10.26 -15.73 3.37
N LEU A 194 -9.93 -16.75 2.59
CA LEU A 194 -9.29 -16.59 1.29
C LEU A 194 -10.33 -16.20 0.23
N PRO A 195 -10.06 -15.21 -0.63
CA PRO A 195 -10.71 -15.13 -1.93
C PRO A 195 -10.51 -16.45 -2.68
N ALA A 196 -11.40 -16.79 -3.61
CA ALA A 196 -11.23 -17.98 -4.44
C ALA A 196 -9.85 -17.95 -5.13
N GLU A 197 -9.10 -19.06 -5.07
CA GLU A 197 -7.77 -19.19 -5.69
C GLU A 197 -7.89 -19.15 -7.22
N ALA A 198 -7.88 -17.94 -7.78
CA ALA A 198 -7.71 -17.72 -9.21
C ALA A 198 -6.21 -17.83 -9.56
N PRO A 199 -5.84 -18.45 -10.70
CA PRO A 199 -4.46 -18.51 -11.15
C PRO A 199 -3.95 -17.09 -11.45
N SER A 200 -3.11 -16.57 -10.56
CA SER A 200 -2.52 -15.24 -10.71
C SER A 200 -1.34 -15.29 -11.67
N HIS A 201 -1.55 -14.83 -12.90
CA HIS A 201 -0.47 -14.56 -13.84
C HIS A 201 0.28 -13.28 -13.45
N PHE A 202 1.20 -13.39 -12.48
CA PHE A 202 2.19 -12.33 -12.27
C PHE A 202 3.09 -12.20 -13.52
N MET A 203 3.83 -11.08 -13.62
CA MET A 203 4.67 -10.65 -14.77
C MET A 203 3.97 -9.87 -15.90
N TRP A 204 2.65 -9.76 -15.96
CA TRP A 204 1.98 -8.84 -16.90
C TRP A 204 0.63 -8.35 -16.36
N GLU A 205 0.23 -7.13 -16.74
CA GLU A 205 -1.05 -6.54 -16.35
C GLU A 205 -1.74 -5.89 -17.56
N ARG A 206 -3.06 -6.00 -17.62
CA ARG A 206 -3.90 -5.31 -18.60
C ARG A 206 -4.23 -3.89 -18.16
N MET A 207 -3.74 -2.90 -18.90
CA MET A 207 -3.97 -1.48 -18.59
C MET A 207 -5.46 -1.09 -18.65
N ASP A 208 -6.23 -1.74 -19.51
CA ASP A 208 -7.68 -1.53 -19.63
C ASP A 208 -8.46 -2.12 -18.45
N GLU A 209 -8.05 -3.31 -17.97
CA GLU A 209 -8.60 -3.94 -16.77
C GLU A 209 -8.28 -3.13 -15.51
N ARG A 210 -7.00 -2.74 -15.32
CA ARG A 210 -6.58 -1.87 -14.21
C ARG A 210 -7.41 -0.59 -14.17
N ALA A 211 -7.54 0.08 -15.31
CA ALA A 211 -8.26 1.35 -15.38
C ALA A 211 -9.76 1.19 -15.12
N ARG A 212 -10.37 0.05 -15.49
CA ARG A 212 -11.75 -0.30 -15.13
C ARG A 212 -11.90 -0.55 -13.62
N LEU A 213 -10.99 -1.31 -13.00
CA LEU A 213 -11.05 -1.63 -11.57
C LEU A 213 -10.85 -0.40 -10.68
N LEU A 214 -9.97 0.51 -11.10
CA LEU A 214 -9.82 1.82 -10.44
C LEU A 214 -11.14 2.61 -10.51
N ASP A 215 -11.71 2.76 -11.70
CA ASP A 215 -12.96 3.49 -11.96
C ASP A 215 -14.18 2.91 -11.20
N GLN A 216 -14.22 1.58 -11.08
CA GLN A 216 -15.24 0.87 -10.31
C GLN A 216 -15.29 1.34 -8.85
N GLY A 217 -14.14 1.48 -8.18
CA GLY A 217 -14.10 1.93 -6.77
C GLY A 217 -14.61 3.36 -6.56
N VAL A 218 -14.45 4.25 -7.55
CA VAL A 218 -15.07 5.60 -7.51
C VAL A 218 -16.58 5.48 -7.73
N SER A 219 -17.00 4.65 -8.68
CA SER A 219 -18.42 4.44 -9.02
C SER A 219 -19.22 3.82 -7.86
N GLU A 220 -18.61 2.92 -7.10
CA GLU A 220 -19.19 2.33 -5.88
C GLU A 220 -19.35 3.38 -4.77
N LEU A 221 -18.40 4.30 -4.63
CA LEU A 221 -18.50 5.44 -3.71
C LEU A 221 -19.58 6.43 -4.15
N GLU A 222 -19.68 6.74 -5.46
CA GLU A 222 -20.76 7.55 -6.03
C GLU A 222 -22.14 6.94 -5.73
N ALA A 223 -22.29 5.62 -5.91
CA ALA A 223 -23.54 4.91 -5.60
C ALA A 223 -23.89 4.96 -4.10
N ALA A 224 -22.90 4.83 -3.20
CA ALA A 224 -23.12 4.93 -1.76
C ALA A 224 -23.58 6.35 -1.33
N LEU A 225 -23.03 7.40 -1.94
CA LEU A 225 -23.40 8.79 -1.62
C LEU A 225 -24.82 9.15 -2.06
N LEU A 226 -25.36 8.51 -3.10
CA LEU A 226 -26.76 8.71 -3.53
C LEU A 226 -27.79 8.18 -2.53
N LEU A 227 -27.38 7.30 -1.62
CA LEU A 227 -28.23 6.76 -0.56
C LEU A 227 -28.20 7.59 0.73
N GLU A 228 -27.26 8.53 0.87
CA GLU A 228 -27.11 9.32 2.09
C GLU A 228 -28.07 10.53 2.12
N PRO A 229 -28.96 10.63 3.13
CA PRO A 229 -29.85 11.78 3.28
C PRO A 229 -29.09 13.04 3.72
N GLY A 230 -29.47 14.20 3.18
CA GLY A 230 -28.98 15.50 3.63
C GLY A 230 -27.62 15.94 3.08
N LEU A 231 -27.06 15.24 2.09
CA LEU A 231 -25.94 15.74 1.29
C LEU A 231 -26.42 16.66 0.14
N PRO A 232 -25.64 17.68 -0.25
CA PRO A 232 -25.86 18.40 -1.51
C PRO A 232 -25.79 17.45 -2.72
N PRO A 233 -26.42 17.79 -3.86
CA PRO A 233 -26.52 16.89 -5.02
C PRO A 233 -25.16 16.35 -5.47
N LEU A 234 -25.10 15.04 -5.74
CA LEU A 234 -23.92 14.43 -6.34
C LEU A 234 -23.72 14.95 -7.77
N ARG A 235 -22.51 15.45 -8.06
CA ARG A 235 -22.11 15.99 -9.37
C ARG A 235 -20.73 15.47 -9.77
N GLY A 236 -20.42 15.53 -11.06
CA GLY A 236 -19.06 15.25 -11.55
C GLY A 236 -18.08 16.34 -11.11
N VAL A 237 -16.81 16.00 -10.94
CA VAL A 237 -15.79 16.93 -10.37
C VAL A 237 -15.62 18.23 -11.17
N THR A 238 -15.93 18.19 -12.47
CA THR A 238 -15.88 19.34 -13.40
C THR A 238 -17.14 20.21 -13.43
N ALA A 239 -18.23 19.80 -12.75
CA ALA A 239 -19.47 20.57 -12.72
C ALA A 239 -19.24 21.91 -12.00
N SER A 240 -19.73 23.00 -12.60
CA SER A 240 -19.67 24.35 -12.04
C SER A 240 -21.04 24.84 -11.56
N GLY A 241 -21.01 25.80 -10.63
CA GLY A 241 -22.23 26.39 -10.04
C GLY A 241 -22.25 26.28 -8.52
N GLU A 242 -23.39 25.85 -8.00
CA GLU A 242 -23.74 25.79 -6.57
C GLU A 242 -22.96 24.70 -5.80
N GLU A 243 -23.19 24.63 -4.48
CA GLU A 243 -22.58 23.61 -3.62
C GLU A 243 -23.05 22.20 -4.03
N ALA A 244 -22.08 21.30 -4.18
CA ALA A 244 -22.29 19.93 -4.63
C ALA A 244 -21.47 18.95 -3.82
N THR A 245 -21.91 17.69 -3.81
CA THR A 245 -21.08 16.56 -3.39
C THR A 245 -20.35 16.03 -4.61
N VAL A 246 -19.05 15.75 -4.48
CA VAL A 246 -18.25 15.06 -5.50
C VAL A 246 -17.54 13.85 -4.88
N ALA A 247 -17.32 12.82 -5.68
CA ALA A 247 -16.52 11.66 -5.32
C ALA A 247 -15.32 11.54 -6.26
N GLY A 248 -14.25 10.92 -5.79
CA GLY A 248 -13.08 10.70 -6.63
C GLY A 248 -11.87 10.18 -5.88
N ARG A 249 -10.78 9.99 -6.64
CA ARG A 249 -9.49 9.56 -6.13
C ARG A 249 -8.56 10.75 -5.93
N VAL A 250 -7.86 10.80 -4.82
CA VAL A 250 -6.79 11.78 -4.58
C VAL A 250 -5.60 11.48 -5.49
N CYS A 251 -5.12 12.47 -6.22
CA CYS A 251 -3.93 12.40 -7.07
C CYS A 251 -2.97 13.56 -6.77
N GLY A 252 -1.67 13.32 -7.00
CA GLY A 252 -0.67 14.38 -7.11
C GLY A 252 -0.51 14.86 -8.55
N GLU A 253 0.05 16.06 -8.73
CA GLU A 253 0.41 16.61 -10.04
C GLU A 253 1.68 15.98 -10.66
N VAL A 254 2.63 15.62 -9.80
CA VAL A 254 3.96 15.12 -10.16
C VAL A 254 4.29 13.91 -9.28
N ASP A 255 5.05 12.96 -9.80
CA ASP A 255 5.59 11.84 -9.04
C ASP A 255 6.48 12.36 -7.89
N GLY A 256 6.01 12.20 -6.66
CA GLY A 256 6.63 12.79 -5.47
C GLY A 256 5.67 12.91 -4.31
N LYS A 257 6.13 13.54 -3.21
CA LYS A 257 5.32 13.69 -2.00
C LYS A 257 4.16 14.67 -2.23
N LEU A 258 2.96 14.24 -1.82
CA LEU A 258 1.74 15.05 -1.91
C LEU A 258 1.89 16.38 -1.14
N ASN A 259 1.56 17.49 -1.78
CA ASN A 259 1.56 18.82 -1.17
C ASN A 259 0.20 19.52 -1.36
N ALA A 260 -0.19 20.37 -0.41
CA ALA A 260 -1.52 20.96 -0.35
C ALA A 260 -1.88 21.92 -1.51
N LYS A 261 -0.93 22.29 -2.38
CA LYS A 261 -1.18 23.17 -3.54
C LYS A 261 -1.36 22.40 -4.84
N SER A 262 -0.82 21.18 -4.94
CA SER A 262 -0.83 20.33 -6.14
C SER A 262 -1.57 19.00 -5.91
N ILE A 263 -2.65 19.04 -5.13
CA ILE A 263 -3.60 17.93 -4.97
C ILE A 263 -4.73 18.05 -5.99
N PHE A 264 -5.13 16.90 -6.53
CA PHE A 264 -6.19 16.77 -7.50
C PHE A 264 -7.19 15.71 -7.05
N ILE A 265 -8.44 15.84 -7.51
CA ILE A 265 -9.46 14.79 -7.42
C ILE A 265 -9.79 14.28 -8.83
N GLU A 266 -9.63 12.98 -9.04
CA GLU A 266 -9.98 12.24 -10.25
C GLU A 266 -11.38 11.64 -10.08
N GLY A 267 -12.37 12.16 -10.82
CA GLY A 267 -13.74 11.64 -10.78
C GLY A 267 -13.94 10.40 -11.66
N SER A 268 -15.09 9.74 -11.55
CA SER A 268 -15.40 8.55 -12.36
C SER A 268 -15.48 8.85 -13.87
N ARG A 269 -15.36 7.81 -14.70
CA ARG A 269 -15.64 7.89 -16.14
C ARG A 269 -17.12 8.16 -16.42
N GLY A 270 -18.01 7.57 -15.63
CA GLY A 270 -19.46 7.71 -15.81
C GLY A 270 -19.97 9.13 -15.55
N LEU A 271 -19.55 9.75 -14.44
CA LEU A 271 -20.06 11.05 -14.01
C LEU A 271 -19.13 12.22 -14.38
N SER A 272 -17.82 11.98 -14.49
CA SER A 272 -16.79 13.01 -14.69
C SER A 272 -15.89 12.79 -15.92
N ASN A 273 -16.18 11.81 -16.79
CA ASN A 273 -15.32 11.40 -17.92
C ASN A 273 -13.86 11.07 -17.53
N GLY A 274 -13.58 10.75 -16.27
CA GLY A 274 -12.23 10.52 -15.77
C GLY A 274 -11.37 11.80 -15.65
N PHE A 275 -11.98 12.99 -15.72
CA PHE A 275 -11.24 14.24 -15.57
C PHE A 275 -10.73 14.44 -14.14
N ARG A 276 -9.60 15.16 -14.07
CA ARG A 276 -8.97 15.60 -12.82
C ARG A 276 -9.19 17.09 -12.63
N VAL A 277 -9.55 17.47 -11.41
CA VAL A 277 -9.80 18.86 -11.00
C VAL A 277 -8.92 19.17 -9.79
N ARG A 278 -8.36 20.39 -9.70
CA ARG A 278 -7.56 20.78 -8.54
C ARG A 278 -8.44 20.76 -7.29
N LEU A 279 -7.99 20.09 -6.24
CA LEU A 279 -8.69 20.07 -4.97
C LEU A 279 -8.13 21.18 -4.08
N ASP A 280 -8.98 22.04 -3.51
CA ASP A 280 -8.55 23.07 -2.58
C ASP A 280 -9.12 22.77 -1.18
N LEU A 281 -8.25 22.33 -0.28
CA LEU A 281 -8.58 21.98 1.11
C LEU A 281 -8.41 23.15 2.08
N SER A 282 -8.22 24.38 1.59
CA SER A 282 -7.97 25.55 2.44
C SER A 282 -9.07 25.78 3.49
N GLN A 283 -10.32 25.48 3.15
CA GLN A 283 -11.49 25.67 4.02
C GLN A 283 -11.81 24.48 4.95
N CYS A 284 -11.27 23.28 4.70
CA CYS A 284 -11.49 22.12 5.60
C CYS A 284 -10.66 22.24 6.89
N THR A 285 -11.31 22.35 8.06
CA THR A 285 -10.65 22.47 9.39
C THR A 285 -9.53 21.46 9.58
N ASP A 286 -9.81 20.22 9.19
CA ASP A 286 -8.94 19.08 9.32
C ASP A 286 -9.12 18.12 8.13
N TYR A 287 -8.05 17.40 7.80
CA TYR A 287 -8.00 16.39 6.76
C TYR A 287 -6.78 15.49 6.93
N ALA A 288 -6.86 14.28 6.40
CA ALA A 288 -5.72 13.40 6.19
C ALA A 288 -5.92 12.64 4.88
N VAL A 289 -5.10 12.98 3.88
CA VAL A 289 -5.21 12.48 2.52
C VAL A 289 -3.90 11.96 1.98
N PHE A 290 -3.97 11.01 1.03
CA PHE A 290 -2.80 10.41 0.39
C PHE A 290 -3.14 9.96 -1.05
N PRO A 291 -2.15 9.80 -1.95
CA PRO A 291 -2.39 9.39 -3.33
C PRO A 291 -3.13 8.04 -3.45
N GLY A 292 -4.14 7.95 -4.29
CA GLY A 292 -4.92 6.73 -4.48
C GLY A 292 -6.14 6.58 -3.58
N GLN A 293 -6.22 7.36 -2.49
CA GLN A 293 -7.35 7.37 -1.57
C GLN A 293 -8.64 7.77 -2.30
N LEU A 294 -9.68 6.97 -2.16
CA LEU A 294 -11.05 7.31 -2.50
C LEU A 294 -11.61 8.25 -1.43
N ILE A 295 -12.09 9.42 -1.85
CA ILE A 295 -12.70 10.43 -0.99
C ILE A 295 -14.01 10.91 -1.59
N ALA A 296 -14.85 11.48 -0.74
CA ALA A 296 -15.93 12.34 -1.17
C ALA A 296 -15.81 13.71 -0.48
N ALA A 297 -16.21 14.76 -1.16
CA ALA A 297 -16.06 16.13 -0.70
C ALA A 297 -17.34 16.93 -1.00
N VAL A 298 -17.68 17.82 -0.08
CA VAL A 298 -18.71 18.85 -0.27
C VAL A 298 -18.01 20.19 -0.47
N GLY A 299 -18.54 21.01 -1.37
CA GLY A 299 -17.92 22.28 -1.74
C GLY A 299 -18.40 22.81 -3.09
N THR A 300 -17.64 23.73 -3.68
CA THR A 300 -18.01 24.42 -4.93
C THR A 300 -16.88 24.39 -5.95
N ASN A 301 -17.22 24.42 -7.25
CA ASN A 301 -16.26 24.55 -8.35
C ASN A 301 -16.69 25.67 -9.30
N ALA A 302 -16.68 26.91 -8.81
CA ALA A 302 -17.16 28.08 -9.53
C ALA A 302 -16.51 28.27 -10.92
N ALA A 303 -15.26 27.82 -11.10
CA ALA A 303 -14.48 28.00 -12.33
C ALA A 303 -14.28 26.72 -13.16
N GLY A 304 -14.97 25.62 -12.84
CA GLY A 304 -14.87 24.31 -13.52
C GLY A 304 -13.56 23.52 -13.31
N HIS A 305 -12.47 24.18 -12.90
CA HIS A 305 -11.12 23.59 -12.81
C HIS A 305 -10.50 23.59 -11.39
N THR A 306 -11.22 24.06 -10.37
CA THR A 306 -10.81 23.94 -8.96
C THR A 306 -12.03 23.68 -8.10
N PHE A 307 -12.08 22.52 -7.45
CA PHE A 307 -13.08 22.20 -6.44
C PHE A 307 -12.58 22.67 -5.07
N VAL A 308 -13.22 23.70 -4.51
CA VAL A 308 -12.95 24.22 -3.17
C VAL A 308 -13.82 23.44 -2.18
N ALA A 309 -13.19 22.55 -1.43
CA ALA A 309 -13.88 21.70 -0.46
C ALA A 309 -14.09 22.45 0.86
N THR A 310 -15.34 22.49 1.32
CA THR A 310 -15.74 22.95 2.66
C THR A 310 -15.61 21.79 3.65
N ARG A 311 -16.02 20.58 3.26
CA ARG A 311 -16.03 19.37 4.09
C ARG A 311 -15.56 18.14 3.33
N LEU A 312 -14.66 17.36 3.91
CA LEU A 312 -14.39 15.99 3.45
C LEU A 312 -15.35 15.02 4.13
N LEU A 313 -15.97 14.14 3.35
CA LEU A 313 -16.80 13.05 3.84
C LEU A 313 -15.93 11.81 4.05
N THR A 314 -16.19 11.09 5.14
CA THR A 314 -15.41 9.91 5.47
C THR A 314 -16.04 8.65 4.89
N VAL A 315 -15.27 7.87 4.14
CA VAL A 315 -15.76 6.64 3.47
C VAL A 315 -16.38 5.68 4.50
N PRO A 316 -17.56 5.08 4.22
CA PRO A 316 -18.24 4.18 5.14
C PRO A 316 -17.39 2.97 5.53
N ARG A 317 -17.26 2.75 6.84
CA ARG A 317 -16.55 1.61 7.42
C ARG A 317 -17.07 0.27 6.85
N PRO A 318 -16.21 -0.75 6.69
CA PRO A 318 -16.68 -2.13 6.56
C PRO A 318 -17.58 -2.51 7.75
N ALA A 319 -18.59 -3.32 7.48
CA ALA A 319 -19.39 -3.93 8.54
C ALA A 319 -18.52 -4.84 9.43
N PRO A 320 -18.80 -4.93 10.74
CA PRO A 320 -18.21 -5.95 11.59
C PRO A 320 -18.67 -7.35 11.20
N VAL A 321 -17.91 -8.36 11.62
CA VAL A 321 -18.20 -9.76 11.29
C VAL A 321 -19.24 -10.35 12.23
N GLU A 322 -20.50 -10.45 11.77
CA GLU A 322 -21.61 -11.06 12.53
C GLU A 322 -21.28 -12.50 13.01
N ARG A 323 -20.71 -13.35 12.14
CA ARG A 323 -20.48 -14.79 12.42
C ARG A 323 -19.50 -15.07 13.57
N GLY A 324 -18.58 -14.15 13.87
CA GLY A 324 -17.55 -14.34 14.88
C GLY A 324 -18.09 -14.29 16.32
N VAL A 325 -19.15 -13.54 16.55
CA VAL A 325 -19.69 -13.25 17.90
C VAL A 325 -20.13 -14.53 18.62
N GLN A 326 -20.84 -15.41 17.92
CA GLN A 326 -21.32 -16.70 18.46
C GLN A 326 -20.22 -17.75 18.63
N ARG A 327 -19.01 -17.49 18.12
CA ARG A 327 -17.84 -18.40 18.16
C ARG A 327 -16.69 -17.85 19.02
N ARG A 328 -16.91 -16.78 19.78
CA ARG A 328 -15.88 -16.22 20.67
C ARG A 328 -15.44 -17.27 21.72
N ALA A 329 -14.13 -17.37 21.92
CA ALA A 329 -13.57 -18.18 22.98
C ALA A 329 -14.13 -17.72 24.34
N LYS A 330 -14.51 -18.67 25.20
CA LYS A 330 -15.05 -18.39 26.55
C LYS A 330 -13.96 -18.02 27.56
N GLU A 331 -12.73 -18.43 27.29
CA GLU A 331 -11.54 -18.13 28.08
C GLU A 331 -10.66 -17.16 27.29
N ALA A 332 -9.89 -16.33 28.00
CA ALA A 332 -8.88 -15.50 27.38
C ALA A 332 -7.77 -16.38 26.76
N PHE A 333 -7.10 -15.90 25.72
CA PHE A 333 -5.99 -16.63 25.11
C PHE A 333 -4.87 -15.70 24.61
N ASN A 334 -3.65 -16.22 24.64
CA ASN A 334 -2.46 -15.49 24.23
C ASN A 334 -2.20 -15.66 22.74
N VAL A 335 -1.85 -14.57 22.08
CA VAL A 335 -1.45 -14.52 20.67
C VAL A 335 -0.09 -13.86 20.57
N MET A 336 0.79 -14.43 19.75
CA MET A 336 2.09 -13.85 19.41
C MET A 336 2.19 -13.57 17.92
N THR A 337 2.99 -12.57 17.56
CA THR A 337 3.29 -12.28 16.16
C THR A 337 4.68 -11.69 16.00
N ALA A 338 5.35 -12.02 14.91
CA ALA A 338 6.66 -11.46 14.56
C ALA A 338 6.76 -11.32 13.04
N ALA A 339 7.59 -10.38 12.59
CA ALA A 339 7.96 -10.26 11.19
C ALA A 339 9.47 -10.44 11.01
N GLY A 340 9.86 -11.06 9.91
CA GLY A 340 11.26 -11.25 9.55
C GLY A 340 12.00 -9.91 9.31
N PRO A 341 13.34 -9.93 9.25
CA PRO A 341 14.18 -11.13 9.13
C PRO A 341 14.24 -12.00 10.38
N PHE A 342 14.40 -13.31 10.18
CA PHE A 342 14.44 -14.33 11.25
C PHE A 342 15.84 -14.93 11.49
N CYS A 343 16.82 -14.58 10.66
CA CYS A 343 18.26 -14.76 10.90
C CYS A 343 18.90 -13.40 11.23
N CYS A 344 20.09 -13.44 11.83
CA CYS A 344 20.91 -12.25 12.06
C CYS A 344 21.85 -12.05 10.87
N ALA A 345 22.22 -10.81 10.54
CA ALA A 345 22.97 -10.47 9.33
C ALA A 345 24.38 -11.12 9.22
N ASP A 346 24.88 -11.71 10.31
CA ASP A 346 26.15 -12.41 10.45
C ASP A 346 26.06 -13.94 10.29
N ASP A 347 24.86 -14.54 10.37
CA ASP A 347 24.69 -16.01 10.24
C ASP A 347 23.39 -16.45 9.55
N LEU A 348 23.25 -17.76 9.33
CA LEU A 348 22.03 -18.40 8.84
C LEU A 348 21.53 -19.45 9.85
N ALA A 349 21.79 -19.24 11.13
CA ALA A 349 21.48 -20.16 12.22
C ALA A 349 20.05 -19.99 12.76
N TYR A 350 19.30 -18.97 12.31
CA TYR A 350 17.91 -18.69 12.70
C TYR A 350 17.68 -18.58 14.23
N ALA A 351 18.70 -18.17 14.98
CA ALA A 351 18.62 -18.00 16.43
C ALA A 351 17.47 -17.09 16.90
N PRO A 352 17.09 -16.00 16.19
CA PRO A 352 15.88 -15.24 16.47
C PRO A 352 14.58 -16.06 16.40
N LEU A 353 14.41 -16.92 15.39
CA LEU A 353 13.25 -17.80 15.25
C LEU A 353 13.19 -18.84 16.37
N VAL A 354 14.32 -19.50 16.67
CA VAL A 354 14.41 -20.49 17.76
C VAL A 354 14.06 -19.85 19.12
N ALA A 355 14.54 -18.63 19.39
CA ALA A 355 14.21 -17.89 20.59
C ALA A 355 12.71 -17.51 20.66
N LEU A 356 12.12 -17.12 19.52
CA LEU A 356 10.69 -16.79 19.43
C LEU A 356 9.80 -18.01 19.69
N LEU A 357 10.13 -19.18 19.13
CA LEU A 357 9.38 -20.42 19.35
C LEU A 357 9.46 -20.88 20.81
N LYS A 358 10.64 -20.74 21.44
CA LYS A 358 10.80 -20.98 22.89
C LYS A 358 9.91 -20.04 23.72
N GLU A 359 9.88 -18.75 23.40
CA GLU A 359 9.03 -17.78 24.09
C GLU A 359 7.54 -18.08 23.87
N ALA A 360 7.13 -18.48 22.66
CA ALA A 360 5.75 -18.88 22.35
C ALA A 360 5.29 -20.07 23.21
N LYS A 361 6.17 -21.06 23.43
CA LYS A 361 5.93 -22.18 24.35
C LYS A 361 5.82 -21.69 25.81
N THR A 362 6.75 -20.85 26.26
CA THR A 362 6.77 -20.29 27.62
C THR A 362 5.53 -19.45 27.93
N ARG A 363 5.06 -18.66 26.97
CA ARG A 363 3.86 -17.80 27.07
C ARG A 363 2.55 -18.54 26.81
N LYS A 364 2.59 -19.85 26.50
CA LYS A 364 1.42 -20.65 26.06
C LYS A 364 0.62 -19.96 24.95
N ALA A 365 1.31 -19.49 23.91
CA ALA A 365 0.66 -18.83 22.78
C ALA A 365 -0.30 -19.82 22.07
N ALA A 366 -1.59 -19.49 22.03
CA ALA A 366 -2.61 -20.28 21.35
C ALA A 366 -2.57 -20.07 19.83
N LEU A 367 -2.08 -18.90 19.40
CA LEU A 367 -1.87 -18.51 18.01
C LEU A 367 -0.51 -17.79 17.87
N LEU A 368 0.25 -18.13 16.83
CA LEU A 368 1.51 -17.50 16.46
C LEU A 368 1.44 -17.08 14.98
N VAL A 369 1.53 -15.78 14.68
CA VAL A 369 1.44 -15.25 13.31
C VAL A 369 2.80 -14.71 12.85
N LEU A 370 3.42 -15.39 11.89
CA LEU A 370 4.74 -15.09 11.35
C LEU A 370 4.63 -14.48 9.96
N HIS A 371 5.21 -13.29 9.79
CA HIS A 371 5.32 -12.60 8.50
C HIS A 371 6.77 -12.69 8.00
N GLY A 372 6.99 -12.90 6.71
CA GLY A 372 8.33 -12.86 6.12
C GLY A 372 9.04 -11.49 6.25
N PRO A 373 10.29 -11.38 5.76
CA PRO A 373 11.02 -12.41 5.03
C PRO A 373 11.61 -13.51 5.94
N PHE A 374 11.47 -14.74 5.49
CA PHE A 374 12.10 -15.93 6.05
C PHE A 374 13.46 -16.20 5.41
N VAL A 375 13.58 -16.03 4.10
CA VAL A 375 14.87 -16.01 3.39
C VAL A 375 15.01 -14.66 2.70
N ASP A 376 15.62 -13.71 3.41
CA ASP A 376 15.66 -12.31 3.04
C ASP A 376 16.64 -12.04 1.87
N GLU A 377 16.12 -11.48 0.78
CA GLU A 377 16.90 -11.03 -0.37
C GLU A 377 18.00 -10.02 0.01
N GLN A 378 17.79 -9.27 1.10
CA GLN A 378 18.72 -8.25 1.59
C GLN A 378 19.76 -8.82 2.58
N HIS A 379 19.74 -10.13 2.85
CA HIS A 379 20.71 -10.75 3.72
C HIS A 379 22.12 -10.69 3.11
N PRO A 380 23.20 -10.33 3.84
CA PRO A 380 24.53 -10.14 3.24
C PRO A 380 25.12 -11.36 2.52
N THR A 381 24.64 -12.57 2.83
CA THR A 381 25.05 -13.80 2.15
C THR A 381 24.17 -14.16 0.94
N ALA A 382 22.97 -13.57 0.81
CA ALA A 382 22.10 -13.77 -0.35
C ALA A 382 22.78 -13.17 -1.60
N GLY A 383 22.96 -14.00 -2.63
CA GLY A 383 23.73 -13.65 -3.83
C GLY A 383 25.24 -13.86 -3.74
N THR A 384 25.78 -14.29 -2.59
CA THR A 384 27.17 -14.76 -2.53
C THR A 384 27.28 -16.19 -3.06
N ALA A 385 28.32 -16.49 -3.85
CA ALA A 385 28.61 -17.85 -4.33
C ALA A 385 29.17 -18.78 -3.22
N ALA A 386 28.85 -18.51 -1.96
CA ALA A 386 29.29 -19.26 -0.78
C ALA A 386 28.19 -20.18 -0.23
N LEU A 387 26.94 -20.01 -0.66
CA LEU A 387 25.84 -20.93 -0.32
C LEU A 387 25.97 -22.22 -1.13
N SER A 388 25.96 -23.36 -0.44
CA SER A 388 25.99 -24.70 -1.03
C SER A 388 24.60 -25.32 -1.21
N VAL A 389 23.54 -24.56 -0.92
CA VAL A 389 22.12 -24.95 -0.94
C VAL A 389 21.32 -23.93 -1.74
N THR A 390 20.16 -24.32 -2.25
CA THR A 390 19.21 -23.38 -2.87
C THR A 390 18.49 -22.54 -1.82
N PHE A 391 17.84 -21.45 -2.25
CA PHE A 391 17.02 -20.65 -1.33
C PHE A 391 15.76 -21.40 -0.87
N ASP A 392 15.19 -22.26 -1.73
CA ASP A 392 14.08 -23.17 -1.37
C ASP A 392 14.51 -24.17 -0.29
N GLU A 393 15.66 -24.85 -0.48
CA GLU A 393 16.23 -25.76 0.51
C GLU A 393 16.50 -25.06 1.85
N LEU A 394 16.94 -23.81 1.80
CA LEU A 394 17.19 -23.03 3.00
C LEU A 394 15.88 -22.71 3.76
N PHE A 395 14.82 -22.30 3.05
CA PHE A 395 13.49 -22.14 3.64
C PHE A 395 12.95 -23.45 4.22
N GLU A 396 12.95 -24.54 3.44
CA GLU A 396 12.39 -25.82 3.87
C GLU A 396 13.15 -26.41 5.07
N GLN A 397 14.48 -26.41 5.03
CA GLN A 397 15.31 -27.10 6.05
C GLN A 397 15.56 -26.26 7.31
N HIS A 398 15.60 -24.92 7.22
CA HIS A 398 15.98 -24.05 8.35
C HIS A 398 14.81 -23.21 8.90
N VAL A 399 13.70 -23.11 8.17
CA VAL A 399 12.51 -22.39 8.64
C VAL A 399 11.34 -23.34 8.79
N LEU A 400 10.88 -23.97 7.70
CA LEU A 400 9.67 -24.79 7.73
C LEU A 400 9.84 -25.98 8.70
N ARG A 401 10.98 -26.67 8.64
CA ARG A 401 11.31 -27.76 9.57
C ARG A 401 11.28 -27.34 11.04
N LEU A 402 11.79 -26.16 11.41
CA LEU A 402 11.72 -25.68 12.79
C LEU A 402 10.27 -25.44 13.26
N LEU A 403 9.38 -25.03 12.34
CA LEU A 403 7.95 -24.89 12.62
C LEU A 403 7.24 -26.25 12.71
N GLU A 404 7.61 -27.21 11.86
CA GLU A 404 7.10 -28.59 11.95
C GLU A 404 7.52 -29.26 13.27
N ASP A 405 8.80 -29.20 13.62
CA ASP A 405 9.36 -29.77 14.85
C ASP A 405 8.71 -29.15 16.10
N PHE A 406 8.49 -27.82 16.12
CA PHE A 406 7.80 -27.11 17.20
C PHE A 406 6.34 -27.59 17.40
N VAL A 407 5.59 -27.76 16.31
CA VAL A 407 4.21 -28.27 16.36
C VAL A 407 4.17 -29.75 16.73
N GLN A 408 5.10 -30.56 16.22
CA GLN A 408 5.17 -31.98 16.51
C GLN A 408 5.52 -32.25 17.98
N GLU A 409 6.43 -31.48 18.58
CA GLU A 409 6.75 -31.58 20.02
C GLU A 409 5.51 -31.35 20.90
N GLN A 410 4.66 -30.39 20.54
CA GLN A 410 3.41 -30.12 21.26
C GLN A 410 2.36 -31.22 21.09
N LEU A 411 2.26 -31.79 19.87
CA LEU A 411 1.40 -32.95 19.58
C LEU A 411 1.82 -34.18 20.40
N ASP A 412 3.12 -34.48 20.44
CA ASP A 412 3.67 -35.64 21.15
C ASP A 412 3.52 -35.51 22.67
N ALA A 413 3.51 -34.28 23.20
CA ALA A 413 3.19 -33.99 24.60
C ALA A 413 1.70 -34.19 24.96
N GLY A 414 0.80 -34.40 23.99
CA GLY A 414 -0.62 -34.69 24.21
C GLY A 414 -1.45 -33.52 24.76
N GLY A 415 -0.95 -32.29 24.67
CA GLY A 415 -1.61 -31.07 25.14
C GLY A 415 -2.28 -30.24 24.03
N PRO A 416 -2.79 -29.04 24.36
CA PRO A 416 -3.17 -28.05 23.35
C PRO A 416 -1.98 -27.65 22.48
N VAL A 417 -2.23 -27.45 21.19
CA VAL A 417 -1.20 -27.15 20.18
C VAL A 417 -1.40 -25.75 19.64
N THR A 418 -0.33 -24.97 19.63
CA THR A 418 -0.25 -23.62 19.08
C THR A 418 -0.60 -23.64 17.60
N GLN A 419 -1.56 -22.80 17.19
CA GLN A 419 -1.85 -22.56 15.78
C GLN A 419 -0.77 -21.62 15.21
N VAL A 420 0.00 -22.06 14.23
CA VAL A 420 1.04 -21.28 13.55
C VAL A 420 0.53 -20.84 12.19
N VAL A 421 0.50 -19.53 11.94
CA VAL A 421 0.10 -18.94 10.67
C VAL A 421 1.32 -18.26 10.03
N VAL A 422 1.59 -18.56 8.77
CA VAL A 422 2.79 -18.11 8.04
C VAL A 422 2.37 -17.34 6.79
N LEU A 423 2.86 -16.11 6.65
CA LEU A 423 2.63 -15.25 5.47
C LEU A 423 3.97 -14.88 4.79
N PRO A 424 4.08 -14.99 3.45
CA PRO A 424 5.27 -14.55 2.73
C PRO A 424 5.45 -13.04 2.77
N ALA A 425 6.65 -12.56 2.41
CA ALA A 425 6.94 -11.17 2.11
C ALA A 425 7.59 -11.01 0.73
N LEU A 426 7.56 -9.80 0.15
CA LEU A 426 8.19 -9.51 -1.15
C LEU A 426 9.70 -9.78 -1.17
N ARG A 427 10.33 -9.70 0.01
CA ARG A 427 11.75 -9.96 0.25
C ARG A 427 12.09 -11.44 0.43
N ASP A 428 11.12 -12.36 0.37
CA ASP A 428 11.40 -13.80 0.35
C ASP A 428 11.97 -14.19 -1.02
N VAL A 429 13.30 -14.29 -1.11
CA VAL A 429 14.05 -14.45 -2.37
C VAL A 429 13.73 -15.74 -3.15
N HIS A 430 13.11 -16.71 -2.49
CA HIS A 430 12.66 -17.99 -3.07
C HIS A 430 11.20 -17.96 -3.55
N HIS A 431 10.49 -16.84 -3.38
CA HIS A 431 9.04 -16.76 -3.63
C HIS A 431 8.69 -15.64 -4.63
N VAL A 432 7.41 -15.56 -5.01
CA VAL A 432 6.92 -14.58 -6.00
C VAL A 432 7.15 -13.14 -5.50
N PRO A 433 7.94 -12.30 -6.18
CA PRO A 433 8.32 -10.97 -5.70
C PRO A 433 7.30 -9.87 -6.07
N VAL A 434 6.01 -10.21 -6.16
CA VAL A 434 4.93 -9.30 -6.61
C VAL A 434 3.75 -9.37 -5.63
N PHE A 435 3.25 -8.21 -5.20
CA PHE A 435 2.08 -8.12 -4.32
C PHE A 435 0.77 -8.06 -5.14
N PRO A 436 -0.30 -8.78 -4.75
CA PRO A 436 -0.38 -9.76 -3.68
C PRO A 436 0.28 -11.11 -4.05
N GLN A 437 0.93 -11.73 -3.08
CA GLN A 437 1.66 -13.00 -3.25
C GLN A 437 0.76 -14.22 -2.94
N PRO A 438 0.90 -15.35 -3.67
CA PRO A 438 0.29 -16.61 -3.28
C PRO A 438 0.90 -17.14 -1.97
N LYS A 439 0.27 -18.14 -1.35
CA LYS A 439 0.89 -18.90 -0.24
C LYS A 439 2.15 -19.63 -0.72
N PHE A 440 3.06 -19.96 0.20
CA PHE A 440 4.22 -20.80 -0.11
C PHE A 440 3.81 -22.17 -0.67
N GLY A 441 4.56 -22.67 -1.66
CA GLY A 441 4.32 -23.97 -2.30
C GLY A 441 4.82 -25.19 -1.53
N ALA A 442 5.42 -25.00 -0.35
CA ALA A 442 6.11 -26.04 0.39
C ALA A 442 5.17 -27.11 0.98
N ASN A 443 5.60 -28.36 0.95
CA ASN A 443 4.80 -29.52 1.34
C ASN A 443 5.04 -29.92 2.81
N ILE A 444 4.27 -29.36 3.75
CA ILE A 444 4.32 -29.75 5.17
C ILE A 444 4.07 -31.25 5.32
N HIS A 445 5.08 -32.10 5.55
CA HIS A 445 4.92 -33.54 5.25
C HIS A 445 3.93 -34.25 6.18
N SER A 446 3.93 -33.92 7.48
CA SER A 446 3.04 -34.54 8.48
C SER A 446 1.56 -34.11 8.32
N LYS A 447 0.65 -35.09 8.21
CA LYS A 447 -0.81 -34.84 8.16
C LYS A 447 -1.36 -34.28 9.48
N HIS A 448 -0.66 -34.48 10.59
CA HIS A 448 -1.07 -33.96 11.90
C HIS A 448 -0.63 -32.50 12.04
N VAL A 449 0.62 -32.19 11.72
CA VAL A 449 1.17 -30.82 11.71
C VAL A 449 0.40 -29.90 10.75
N ARG A 450 -0.01 -30.39 9.57
CA ARG A 450 -0.85 -29.64 8.60
C ARG A 450 -2.16 -29.05 9.18
N LYS A 451 -2.66 -29.51 10.33
CA LYS A 451 -3.85 -28.95 11.00
C LYS A 451 -3.55 -27.73 11.88
N HIS A 452 -2.28 -27.53 12.19
CA HIS A 452 -1.79 -26.52 13.13
C HIS A 452 -0.81 -25.53 12.47
N LEU A 453 -0.20 -25.89 11.33
CA LEU A 453 0.70 -25.04 10.56
C LEU A 453 0.03 -24.61 9.23
N HIS A 454 -0.33 -23.33 9.14
CA HIS A 454 -1.14 -22.75 8.06
C HIS A 454 -0.32 -21.79 7.20
N LEU A 455 -0.07 -22.18 5.94
CA LEU A 455 0.59 -21.31 4.95
C LEU A 455 -0.47 -20.49 4.22
N LEU A 456 -0.46 -19.17 4.41
CA LEU A 456 -1.43 -18.23 3.83
C LEU A 456 -0.76 -17.32 2.78
N PRO A 457 -1.54 -16.72 1.84
CA PRO A 457 -1.04 -15.69 0.93
C PRO A 457 -0.70 -14.39 1.67
N ASN A 458 -0.13 -13.42 0.94
CA ASN A 458 0.07 -12.06 1.42
C ASN A 458 -0.64 -11.06 0.49
N PRO A 459 -1.67 -10.33 0.96
CA PRO A 459 -2.20 -10.33 2.32
C PRO A 459 -3.15 -11.51 2.57
N ALA A 460 -3.55 -11.71 3.82
CA ALA A 460 -4.60 -12.67 4.18
C ALA A 460 -5.48 -12.16 5.33
N SER A 461 -6.69 -12.68 5.40
CA SER A 461 -7.57 -12.57 6.58
C SER A 461 -7.97 -13.97 7.05
N PHE A 462 -8.16 -14.15 8.35
CA PHE A 462 -8.60 -15.42 8.94
C PHE A 462 -9.33 -15.20 10.25
N GLU A 463 -9.99 -16.24 10.77
CA GLU A 463 -10.61 -16.21 12.10
C GLU A 463 -9.96 -17.24 13.03
N ALA A 464 -9.77 -16.84 14.29
CA ALA A 464 -9.30 -17.72 15.36
C ALA A 464 -9.92 -17.28 16.69
N GLY A 465 -10.48 -18.23 17.45
CA GLY A 465 -11.15 -17.96 18.74
C GLY A 465 -12.35 -17.00 18.66
N GLY A 466 -12.98 -16.85 17.49
CA GLY A 466 -14.06 -15.88 17.23
C GLY A 466 -13.60 -14.43 16.99
N TYR A 467 -12.29 -14.21 16.83
CA TYR A 467 -11.71 -12.93 16.42
C TYR A 467 -11.21 -13.01 14.98
N THR A 468 -11.47 -11.95 14.22
CA THR A 468 -11.02 -11.81 12.83
C THR A 468 -9.69 -11.08 12.79
N PHE A 469 -8.68 -11.70 12.19
CA PHE A 469 -7.36 -11.14 11.97
C PHE A 469 -7.22 -10.75 10.49
N ALA A 470 -6.61 -9.59 10.25
CA ALA A 470 -6.19 -9.12 8.94
C ALA A 470 -4.67 -8.91 8.97
N CYS A 471 -3.95 -9.53 8.04
CA CYS A 471 -2.49 -9.61 8.06
C CYS A 471 -1.91 -9.29 6.68
N SER A 472 -0.91 -8.41 6.64
CA SER A 472 -0.01 -8.27 5.49
C SER A 472 1.43 -8.13 5.98
N SER A 473 2.40 -8.55 5.19
CA SER A 473 3.83 -8.31 5.46
C SER A 473 4.39 -7.09 4.71
N LEU A 474 3.59 -6.46 3.85
CA LEU A 474 3.95 -5.23 3.16
C LEU A 474 3.92 -4.04 4.13
N ASP A 475 4.95 -3.19 4.10
CA ASP A 475 5.07 -2.03 5.01
C ASP A 475 4.19 -0.83 4.56
N THR A 476 2.88 -1.07 4.45
CA THR A 476 1.88 -0.04 4.13
C THR A 476 1.92 1.12 5.13
N MET A 477 2.31 0.88 6.39
CA MET A 477 2.45 1.92 7.42
C MET A 477 3.58 2.90 7.13
N MET A 478 4.72 2.43 6.61
CA MET A 478 5.81 3.29 6.14
C MET A 478 5.42 4.02 4.86
N LEU A 479 4.77 3.35 3.90
CA LEU A 479 4.32 3.97 2.66
C LEU A 479 3.33 5.12 2.88
N LEU A 480 2.29 4.88 3.70
CA LEU A 480 1.37 5.94 4.13
C LEU A 480 2.09 7.01 4.98
N THR A 481 3.09 6.62 5.78
CA THR A 481 3.92 7.58 6.53
C THR A 481 4.66 8.56 5.63
N GLN A 482 5.13 8.13 4.45
CA GLN A 482 5.85 8.97 3.51
C GLN A 482 4.93 9.89 2.71
N GLN A 483 3.71 9.41 2.38
CA GLN A 483 2.80 10.03 1.42
C GLN A 483 1.57 10.75 2.03
N GLU A 484 1.24 10.55 3.30
CA GLU A 484 0.13 11.27 3.95
C GLU A 484 0.42 12.79 4.03
N LEU A 485 -0.52 13.56 3.51
CA LEU A 485 -0.68 14.99 3.76
C LEU A 485 -1.83 15.17 4.76
N SER A 486 -1.54 15.70 5.96
CA SER A 486 -2.55 15.91 6.99
C SER A 486 -2.47 17.29 7.65
N ARG A 487 -3.64 17.84 7.98
CA ARG A 487 -3.86 18.99 8.86
C ARG A 487 -4.86 18.55 9.92
N MET A 488 -4.52 18.63 11.20
CA MET A 488 -5.44 18.28 12.29
C MET A 488 -5.95 19.55 12.95
N ALA A 489 -7.21 19.54 13.39
CA ALA A 489 -7.80 20.66 14.12
C ALA A 489 -7.06 20.90 15.45
N PRO A 490 -7.00 22.15 15.95
CA PRO A 490 -6.46 22.43 17.28
C PRO A 490 -7.22 21.64 18.35
N VAL A 491 -6.48 20.90 19.17
CA VAL A 491 -7.05 20.10 20.26
C VAL A 491 -7.22 20.99 21.50
N GLN A 492 -8.34 20.85 22.21
CA GLN A 492 -8.57 21.58 23.45
C GLN A 492 -7.55 21.18 24.53
N PRO A 493 -7.15 22.09 25.44
CA PRO A 493 -6.25 21.76 26.54
C PRO A 493 -6.75 20.55 27.34
N GLY A 494 -5.89 19.54 27.51
CA GLY A 494 -6.21 18.30 28.24
C GLY A 494 -6.76 17.16 27.39
N GLN A 495 -7.24 17.40 26.16
CA GLN A 495 -7.61 16.30 25.25
C GLN A 495 -6.41 15.80 24.44
N LYS A 496 -6.41 14.51 24.08
CA LYS A 496 -5.45 13.92 23.14
C LYS A 496 -6.00 14.00 21.73
N GLY A 497 -5.23 14.60 20.82
CA GLY A 497 -5.55 14.61 19.40
C GLY A 497 -5.43 13.23 18.75
N PRO A 498 -5.99 13.06 17.52
CA PRO A 498 -5.91 11.80 16.79
C PRO A 498 -4.47 11.39 16.51
N GLU A 499 -4.02 10.32 17.17
CA GLU A 499 -2.64 9.84 17.06
C GLU A 499 -2.31 9.37 15.64
N ARG A 500 -1.17 9.85 15.12
CA ARG A 500 -0.73 9.61 13.73
C ARG A 500 -0.78 8.14 13.30
N LEU A 501 -0.25 7.23 14.13
CA LEU A 501 -0.18 5.81 13.78
C LEU A 501 -1.56 5.14 13.71
N GLY A 502 -2.46 5.46 14.66
CA GLY A 502 -3.85 4.99 14.61
C GLY A 502 -4.60 5.52 13.39
N ARG A 503 -4.37 6.80 13.02
CA ARG A 503 -4.93 7.40 11.80
C ARG A 503 -4.42 6.74 10.52
N LEU A 504 -3.12 6.45 10.41
CA LEU A 504 -2.56 5.76 9.24
C LEU A 504 -3.15 4.35 9.06
N ALA A 505 -3.28 3.58 10.14
CA ALA A 505 -3.95 2.29 10.09
C ALA A 505 -5.46 2.41 9.78
N SER A 506 -6.11 3.49 10.23
CA SER A 506 -7.51 3.79 9.92
C SER A 506 -7.75 4.01 8.42
N HIS A 507 -6.76 4.52 7.68
CA HIS A 507 -6.87 4.63 6.21
C HIS A 507 -7.06 3.26 5.56
N MET A 508 -6.31 2.24 5.98
CA MET A 508 -6.45 0.87 5.45
C MET A 508 -7.86 0.31 5.70
N VAL A 509 -8.36 0.47 6.94
CA VAL A 509 -9.70 0.01 7.34
C VAL A 509 -10.80 0.73 6.54
N ARG A 510 -10.75 2.07 6.46
CA ARG A 510 -11.77 2.88 5.75
C ARG A 510 -11.76 2.69 4.24
N GLN A 511 -10.58 2.52 3.64
CA GLN A 511 -10.43 2.25 2.20
C GLN A 511 -10.68 0.78 1.84
N ARG A 512 -10.90 -0.09 2.83
CA ARG A 512 -11.17 -1.52 2.66
C ARG A 512 -10.08 -2.27 1.87
N GLN A 513 -8.82 -1.86 2.01
CA GLN A 513 -7.68 -2.38 1.24
C GLN A 513 -6.42 -2.49 2.11
N PHE A 514 -5.65 -3.57 1.92
CA PHE A 514 -4.33 -3.74 2.56
C PHE A 514 -3.25 -2.81 2.00
N LEU A 515 -3.43 -2.32 0.77
CA LEU A 515 -2.58 -1.33 0.11
C LEU A 515 -3.47 -0.32 -0.63
N PRO A 516 -3.97 0.73 0.05
CA PRO A 516 -4.82 1.74 -0.59
C PRO A 516 -4.03 2.81 -1.36
N LEU A 517 -2.71 2.87 -1.20
CA LEU A 517 -1.84 3.85 -1.84
C LEU A 517 -1.69 3.53 -3.34
N PHE A 518 -1.99 4.49 -4.21
CA PHE A 518 -1.84 4.34 -5.67
C PHE A 518 -1.27 5.63 -6.31
N PRO A 519 -0.13 5.57 -7.02
CA PRO A 519 0.78 4.43 -7.17
C PRO A 519 1.36 3.92 -5.84
N ALA A 520 1.66 2.62 -5.75
CA ALA A 520 2.05 1.95 -4.50
C ALA A 520 3.38 2.45 -3.88
N SER A 521 4.27 3.00 -4.71
CA SER A 521 5.51 3.65 -4.30
C SER A 521 5.80 4.78 -5.29
N ALA A 522 6.33 5.91 -4.82
CA ALA A 522 6.55 7.09 -5.66
C ALA A 522 7.72 6.93 -6.65
N ASP A 523 8.61 5.97 -6.40
CA ASP A 523 9.74 5.60 -7.25
C ASP A 523 9.49 4.30 -8.06
N GLY A 524 8.33 3.67 -7.90
CA GLY A 524 8.00 2.40 -8.52
C GLY A 524 8.81 1.20 -8.00
N SER A 525 9.50 1.33 -6.86
CA SER A 525 10.36 0.30 -6.28
C SER A 525 9.63 -0.97 -5.82
N ILE A 526 8.33 -0.87 -5.51
CA ILE A 526 7.53 -1.99 -5.00
C ILE A 526 6.74 -2.63 -6.15
N PRO A 527 6.99 -3.91 -6.50
CA PRO A 527 6.25 -4.60 -7.54
C PRO A 527 4.83 -4.97 -7.07
N VAL A 528 3.83 -4.41 -7.72
CA VAL A 528 2.41 -4.63 -7.41
C VAL A 528 1.63 -4.94 -8.69
N ASP A 529 0.91 -6.05 -8.70
CA ASP A 529 -0.19 -6.31 -9.63
C ASP A 529 -1.41 -5.55 -9.09
N VAL A 530 -1.70 -4.38 -9.67
CA VAL A 530 -2.72 -3.44 -9.15
C VAL A 530 -4.11 -4.03 -9.34
N SER A 531 -4.36 -4.68 -10.47
CA SER A 531 -5.62 -5.37 -10.76
C SER A 531 -5.89 -6.49 -9.76
N ALA A 532 -4.89 -7.32 -9.46
CA ALA A 532 -4.96 -8.30 -8.38
C ALA A 532 -5.12 -7.68 -6.99
N CYS A 533 -4.44 -6.57 -6.71
CA CYS A 533 -4.55 -5.89 -5.42
C CYS A 533 -5.98 -5.39 -5.19
N LEU A 534 -6.60 -4.76 -6.19
CA LEU A 534 -7.98 -4.27 -6.08
C LEU A 534 -9.00 -5.42 -5.91
N GLN A 535 -8.81 -6.54 -6.61
CA GLN A 535 -9.71 -7.71 -6.56
C GLN A 535 -9.51 -8.60 -5.31
N ARG A 536 -8.25 -8.82 -4.86
CA ARG A 536 -7.87 -9.84 -3.87
C ARG A 536 -7.16 -9.28 -2.63
N GLY A 537 -6.65 -8.05 -2.70
CA GLY A 537 -6.04 -7.31 -1.59
C GLY A 537 -7.03 -6.49 -0.75
N ALA A 538 -8.34 -6.75 -0.93
CA ALA A 538 -9.40 -6.12 -0.16
C ALA A 538 -9.43 -6.61 1.31
N LEU A 539 -9.95 -5.77 2.20
CA LEU A 539 -10.36 -6.09 3.56
C LEU A 539 -11.89 -6.33 3.54
N PRO A 540 -12.36 -7.59 3.44
CA PRO A 540 -13.76 -7.89 3.14
C PRO A 540 -14.74 -7.56 4.27
N ALA A 541 -14.24 -7.40 5.50
CA ALA A 541 -15.01 -7.00 6.68
C ALA A 541 -14.07 -6.32 7.68
N ARG A 542 -14.62 -5.63 8.68
CA ARG A 542 -13.83 -4.96 9.72
C ARG A 542 -13.11 -6.02 10.57
N PRO A 543 -11.76 -6.09 10.57
CA PRO A 543 -11.03 -7.02 11.42
C PRO A 543 -11.11 -6.58 12.89
N HIS A 544 -10.87 -7.50 13.81
CA HIS A 544 -10.67 -7.16 15.23
C HIS A 544 -9.21 -6.75 15.46
N VAL A 545 -8.28 -7.46 14.81
CA VAL A 545 -6.83 -7.22 14.89
C VAL A 545 -6.27 -7.05 13.48
N LEU A 546 -5.57 -5.94 13.24
CA LEU A 546 -4.87 -5.63 12.01
C LEU A 546 -3.36 -5.69 12.27
N LEU A 547 -2.71 -6.74 11.75
CA LEU A 547 -1.27 -6.93 11.86
C LEU A 547 -0.56 -6.27 10.68
N VAL A 548 0.21 -5.22 11.00
CA VAL A 548 0.89 -4.34 10.05
C VAL A 548 2.36 -4.16 10.47
N PRO A 549 3.21 -5.17 10.23
CA PRO A 549 4.64 -5.08 10.50
C PRO A 549 5.28 -3.97 9.69
N SER A 550 6.17 -3.24 10.33
CA SER A 550 6.80 -2.04 9.78
C SER A 550 8.18 -1.82 10.36
N ASP A 551 9.06 -1.18 9.59
CA ASP A 551 10.37 -0.74 10.08
C ASP A 551 10.28 0.42 11.10
N LEU A 552 9.10 1.07 11.19
CA LEU A 552 8.70 1.96 12.28
C LEU A 552 8.86 1.29 13.65
N GLY A 553 8.93 2.10 14.71
CA GLY A 553 8.95 1.60 16.09
C GLY A 553 7.73 0.71 16.40
N PRO A 554 7.88 -0.36 17.23
CA PRO A 554 6.78 -1.23 17.61
C PRO A 554 5.64 -0.48 18.30
N PHE A 555 4.41 -0.73 17.87
CA PHE A 555 3.22 -0.05 18.40
C PHE A 555 2.01 -0.99 18.45
N ALA A 556 1.09 -0.68 19.36
CA ALA A 556 -0.28 -1.17 19.35
C ALA A 556 -1.20 0.04 19.52
N LYS A 557 -2.13 0.27 18.59
CA LYS A 557 -2.95 1.48 18.50
C LYS A 557 -4.37 1.16 18.06
N ALA A 558 -5.35 1.89 18.59
CA ALA A 558 -6.71 1.85 18.07
C ALA A 558 -6.76 2.53 16.70
N ALA A 559 -7.38 1.84 15.73
CA ALA A 559 -7.79 2.37 14.44
C ALA A 559 -9.32 2.42 14.36
N ASP A 560 -9.83 3.13 13.36
CA ASP A 560 -11.24 3.43 13.17
C ASP A 560 -12.16 2.20 13.27
N GLY A 561 -13.27 2.35 14.00
CA GLY A 561 -14.21 1.25 14.28
C GLY A 561 -13.74 0.23 15.34
N GLY A 562 -12.77 0.61 16.18
CA GLY A 562 -12.31 -0.20 17.31
C GLY A 562 -11.29 -1.28 16.94
N VAL A 563 -10.64 -1.17 15.79
CA VAL A 563 -9.67 -2.17 15.30
C VAL A 563 -8.34 -2.01 16.04
N LEU A 564 -7.77 -3.09 16.56
CA LEU A 564 -6.42 -3.08 17.12
C LEU A 564 -5.38 -3.18 15.99
N ALA A 565 -4.73 -2.07 15.63
CA ALA A 565 -3.60 -2.07 14.71
C ALA A 565 -2.29 -2.32 15.48
N LEU A 566 -1.53 -3.34 15.08
CA LEU A 566 -0.31 -3.75 15.77
C LEU A 566 0.88 -3.93 14.80
N ASN A 567 1.99 -3.28 15.13
CA ASN A 567 3.30 -3.49 14.55
C ASN A 567 4.21 -4.16 15.59
N SER A 568 4.63 -5.40 15.31
CA SER A 568 5.59 -6.16 16.13
C SER A 568 7.04 -5.68 16.00
N GLY A 569 7.34 -4.86 14.98
CA GLY A 569 8.69 -4.61 14.51
C GLY A 569 9.28 -5.83 13.79
N ARG A 570 10.61 -5.81 13.62
CA ARG A 570 11.40 -6.88 12.99
C ARG A 570 11.97 -7.80 14.08
N ALA A 571 12.00 -9.11 13.87
CA ALA A 571 12.51 -10.09 14.83
C ALA A 571 14.04 -10.04 15.00
N ALA A 572 14.76 -9.63 13.96
CA ALA A 572 16.20 -9.32 13.98
C ALA A 572 16.46 -7.93 13.37
N ARG A 573 17.55 -7.27 13.81
CA ARG A 573 18.06 -6.02 13.22
C ARG A 573 19.60 -6.08 13.17
N GLY A 574 20.16 -6.29 11.99
CA GLY A 574 21.59 -6.53 11.82
C GLY A 574 22.02 -7.82 12.53
N ALA A 575 23.14 -7.79 13.25
CA ALA A 575 23.59 -8.90 14.11
C ALA A 575 22.83 -9.01 15.46
N GLY A 576 21.90 -8.08 15.73
CA GLY A 576 21.20 -7.93 17.01
C GLY A 576 19.77 -8.47 17.00
N GLY A 577 19.26 -8.75 18.20
CA GLY A 577 17.86 -9.11 18.41
C GLY A 577 16.93 -7.91 18.18
N GLY A 578 15.77 -8.19 17.58
CA GLY A 578 14.69 -7.23 17.42
C GLY A 578 13.55 -7.46 18.40
N THR A 579 12.31 -7.33 17.92
CA THR A 579 11.09 -7.36 18.75
C THR A 579 10.03 -8.29 18.17
N PHE A 580 9.07 -8.69 19.02
CA PHE A 580 7.86 -9.41 18.64
C PHE A 580 6.66 -8.78 19.36
N GLY A 581 5.46 -9.01 18.82
CA GLY A 581 4.19 -8.63 19.44
C GLY A 581 3.64 -9.76 20.31
N PHE A 582 3.17 -9.41 21.51
CA PHE A 582 2.40 -10.27 22.40
C PHE A 582 1.10 -9.57 22.74
N LEU A 583 -0.03 -10.25 22.59
CA LEU A 583 -1.35 -9.72 22.92
C LEU A 583 -2.24 -10.82 23.50
N THR A 584 -3.07 -10.46 24.48
CA THR A 584 -4.04 -11.38 25.08
C THR A 584 -5.44 -10.95 24.66
N LEU A 585 -6.19 -11.87 24.07
CA LEU A 585 -7.59 -11.64 23.70
C LEU A 585 -8.48 -12.18 24.81
N HIS A 586 -9.21 -11.29 25.46
CA HIS A 586 -10.22 -11.65 26.47
C HIS A 586 -11.59 -11.82 25.77
N PRO A 587 -12.45 -12.74 26.26
CA PRO A 587 -13.86 -12.73 25.90
C PRO A 587 -14.46 -11.34 26.15
N PRO A 588 -15.60 -11.00 25.52
CA PRO A 588 -16.37 -9.83 25.94
C PRO A 588 -16.62 -9.95 27.43
N PHE A 589 -16.34 -8.88 28.18
CA PHE A 589 -16.85 -8.77 29.55
C PHE A 589 -18.36 -8.98 29.48
N ALA A 590 -18.91 -9.79 30.39
CA ALA A 590 -20.35 -9.79 30.56
C ALA A 590 -20.78 -8.35 30.84
N ALA A 591 -21.87 -7.91 30.24
CA ALA A 591 -22.50 -6.68 30.67
C ALA A 591 -23.08 -6.94 32.06
N ASP A 592 -22.28 -6.70 33.08
CA ASP A 592 -22.76 -6.60 34.45
C ASP A 592 -23.86 -5.53 34.48
N GLU A 593 -24.88 -5.74 35.31
CA GLU A 593 -25.97 -4.79 35.53
C GLU A 593 -25.38 -3.39 35.81
N PRO A 594 -26.04 -2.30 35.35
CA PRO A 594 -25.44 -0.98 35.22
C PRO A 594 -24.69 -0.56 36.49
N ALA A 595 -23.40 -0.23 36.32
CA ALA A 595 -22.44 0.00 37.39
C ALA A 595 -22.75 1.26 38.22
N ALA A 596 -23.76 1.15 39.09
CA ALA A 596 -24.20 2.15 40.04
C ALA A 596 -23.88 1.73 41.50
N ALA A 597 -22.75 1.05 41.72
CA ALA A 597 -22.35 0.53 43.03
C ALA A 597 -20.84 0.25 43.18
N VAL A 598 -19.95 1.15 42.71
CA VAL A 598 -18.50 1.07 43.04
C VAL A 598 -17.89 2.42 43.45
N GLU A 599 -18.45 3.57 43.04
CA GLU A 599 -18.08 4.89 43.58
C GLU A 599 -18.73 5.16 44.95
N ALA A 600 -18.29 4.43 45.99
CA ALA A 600 -18.73 4.68 47.38
C ALA A 600 -17.64 4.44 48.44
N GLU A 601 -16.66 3.54 48.23
CA GLU A 601 -15.63 3.22 49.24
C GLU A 601 -14.24 3.84 48.93
N ALA A 602 -14.22 5.06 48.39
CA ALA A 602 -12.99 5.81 48.12
C ALA A 602 -13.06 7.28 48.58
N SER A 603 -13.83 7.60 49.63
CA SER A 603 -13.97 8.98 50.12
C SER A 603 -14.26 9.14 51.62
N GLU A 604 -13.78 8.26 52.49
CA GLU A 604 -13.93 8.46 53.95
C GLU A 604 -12.72 8.04 54.80
N VAL A 605 -11.68 8.90 54.82
CA VAL A 605 -10.78 9.03 55.99
C VAL A 605 -10.62 10.51 56.31
N LYS A 606 -11.35 10.97 57.31
CA LYS A 606 -11.22 12.31 57.91
C LYS A 606 -10.17 12.21 59.01
N GLY A 607 -9.09 12.98 58.92
CA GLY A 607 -7.99 12.93 59.89
C GLY A 607 -8.21 13.81 61.12
N GLU A 608 -7.60 13.45 62.25
CA GLU A 608 -7.08 14.31 63.32
C GLU A 608 -6.35 13.44 64.39
N PRO A 609 -5.50 13.98 65.29
CA PRO A 609 -4.06 14.00 65.05
C PRO A 609 -3.21 13.35 66.16
N MET A 610 -1.91 13.05 65.91
CA MET A 610 -0.96 12.88 67.01
C MET A 610 0.52 13.12 66.63
N GLU A 611 1.05 14.18 67.25
CA GLU A 611 2.38 14.37 67.87
C GLU A 611 3.71 14.07 67.13
N VAL A 612 4.70 14.88 67.51
CA VAL A 612 6.05 14.99 66.94
C VAL A 612 7.02 14.32 67.91
N GLU A 613 7.90 13.45 67.41
CA GLU A 613 9.21 13.24 68.01
C GLU A 613 10.31 13.46 66.97
N GLU A 614 11.36 14.12 67.44
CA GLU A 614 12.51 14.66 66.72
C GLU A 614 13.74 13.89 67.17
N GLU A 615 14.61 13.48 66.24
CA GLU A 615 16.03 13.15 66.42
C GLU A 615 16.55 12.52 65.11
N ALA A 616 17.81 12.59 64.71
CA ALA A 616 18.94 13.51 64.87
C ALA A 616 20.08 12.87 64.05
N GLU A 617 20.97 13.70 63.50
CA GLU A 617 22.01 13.27 62.57
C GLU A 617 23.21 12.62 63.31
N ALA A 618 23.72 11.49 62.81
CA ALA A 618 24.74 10.69 63.52
C ALA A 618 26.18 11.04 63.11
N THR A 619 27.09 11.17 64.08
CA THR A 619 28.51 11.47 63.88
C THR A 619 29.47 10.48 64.57
N GLU A 620 30.61 10.28 63.90
CA GLU A 620 31.94 9.82 64.38
C GLU A 620 32.28 8.33 64.69
N ALA A 621 33.25 7.86 63.87
CA ALA A 621 34.56 7.31 64.24
C ALA A 621 34.73 5.94 64.96
N ALA A 622 35.42 5.00 64.29
CA ALA A 622 36.74 4.47 64.69
C ALA A 622 37.32 3.48 63.66
N ALA A 623 38.66 3.43 63.51
CA ALA A 623 39.43 2.40 62.79
C ALA A 623 40.26 1.56 63.79
N PRO A 624 40.91 0.42 63.42
CA PRO A 624 42.22 0.49 62.71
C PRO A 624 42.64 -0.68 61.77
N ALA A 625 43.59 -0.39 60.85
CA ALA A 625 44.72 -1.18 60.29
C ALA A 625 44.54 -2.66 59.81
N THR A 626 45.31 -3.23 58.85
CA THR A 626 46.70 -3.00 58.35
C THR A 626 46.87 -3.38 56.86
N ASP A 627 47.80 -2.68 56.15
CA ASP A 627 48.75 -3.09 55.08
C ASP A 627 48.31 -4.06 53.92
N ASP A 628 48.82 -3.96 52.68
CA ASP A 628 50.11 -3.42 52.19
C ASP A 628 50.01 -2.89 50.72
N ALA A 629 51.03 -2.15 50.25
CA ALA A 629 51.12 -1.53 48.91
C ALA A 629 52.30 -2.14 48.09
N PRO A 630 52.90 -1.59 46.98
CA PRO A 630 52.97 -0.18 46.53
C PRO A 630 52.88 0.15 45.00
N ALA A 631 52.62 1.44 44.73
CA ALA A 631 53.10 2.34 43.64
C ALA A 631 53.00 1.92 42.13
N GLY A 632 52.64 2.80 41.17
CA GLY A 632 52.39 4.27 41.15
C GLY A 632 53.06 4.90 39.90
N GLY A 633 52.62 5.98 39.24
CA GLY A 633 51.49 6.94 39.36
C GLY A 633 51.21 7.53 37.95
N ALA A 634 50.98 8.82 37.66
CA ALA A 634 50.47 10.04 38.31
C ALA A 634 50.50 11.21 37.25
N GLU A 635 49.70 12.28 37.47
CA GLU A 635 49.42 13.49 36.63
C GLU A 635 48.12 13.41 35.77
N ALA A 636 47.03 14.20 35.94
CA ALA A 636 46.77 15.61 36.32
C ALA A 636 46.97 16.61 35.14
N ALA A 637 46.11 17.61 34.84
CA ALA A 637 44.87 18.11 35.48
C ALA A 637 43.97 18.98 34.54
N THR A 638 42.77 19.34 35.04
CA THR A 638 41.98 20.59 34.84
C THR A 638 41.42 21.04 33.46
N ALA A 639 40.08 20.95 33.36
CA ALA A 639 39.06 22.01 33.12
C ALA A 639 39.40 23.32 32.38
N GLN A 640 38.47 23.76 31.50
CA GLN A 640 37.85 25.11 31.55
C GLN A 640 36.56 25.21 30.68
N ALA A 641 35.78 26.28 30.90
CA ALA A 641 34.48 26.57 30.28
C ALA A 641 34.53 27.78 29.30
N GLU A 642 33.36 28.21 28.80
CA GLU A 642 33.11 29.17 27.69
C GLU A 642 33.74 30.58 27.82
N PRO A 643 33.65 31.42 26.76
CA PRO A 643 32.52 32.37 26.73
C PRO A 643 31.88 32.64 25.35
N MET A 644 30.71 33.30 25.38
CA MET A 644 30.06 33.96 24.24
C MET A 644 30.81 35.22 23.79
N GLU A 645 30.67 35.58 22.51
CA GLU A 645 30.51 36.98 22.09
C GLU A 645 29.40 37.08 21.03
N GLY A 646 28.71 38.21 20.97
CA GLY A 646 27.73 38.53 19.93
C GLY A 646 27.86 39.97 19.49
N VAL A 647 27.49 40.27 18.24
CA VAL A 647 27.36 41.63 17.72
C VAL A 647 26.08 41.74 16.90
N CYS A 648 25.38 42.85 17.08
CA CYS A 648 24.14 43.21 16.41
C CYS A 648 24.36 44.50 15.60
N GLU A 649 23.76 44.61 14.41
CA GLU A 649 23.53 45.89 13.73
C GLU A 649 22.17 45.88 13.01
N ALA A 650 21.42 46.97 13.23
CA ALA A 650 20.32 47.43 12.36
C ALA A 650 20.93 48.46 11.35
N ASP A 651 20.23 49.16 10.45
CA ASP A 651 18.83 49.57 10.34
C ASP A 651 18.55 50.16 8.93
N GLY A 652 17.30 50.55 8.63
CA GLY A 652 16.94 51.45 7.50
C GLY A 652 16.58 50.75 6.17
N ALA A 653 15.33 50.69 5.66
CA ALA A 653 14.21 51.64 5.51
C ALA A 653 14.25 52.53 4.24
N ALA A 654 13.25 52.36 3.36
CA ALA A 654 12.61 53.42 2.55
C ALA A 654 11.35 52.90 1.82
N ALA A 655 10.34 53.77 1.65
CA ALA A 655 9.06 53.45 1.00
C ALA A 655 8.95 53.99 -0.44
N GLY A 656 7.94 53.55 -1.19
CA GLY A 656 7.59 54.11 -2.50
C GLY A 656 6.14 53.78 -2.90
N SER A 657 5.35 54.80 -3.23
CA SER A 657 3.89 54.72 -3.43
C SER A 657 3.43 55.26 -4.79
N GLY A 658 2.33 54.69 -5.30
CA GLY A 658 1.48 55.25 -6.36
C GLY A 658 1.22 54.28 -7.52
N ALA A 659 0.22 54.44 -8.40
CA ALA A 659 -1.05 55.17 -8.39
C ALA A 659 -1.71 55.00 -9.79
N ALA A 660 -3.04 54.87 -9.83
CA ALA A 660 -3.96 55.32 -10.92
C ALA A 660 -4.05 54.64 -12.33
N GLU A 661 -5.31 54.30 -12.67
CA GLU A 661 -6.09 54.58 -13.92
C GLU A 661 -5.98 53.79 -15.25
N GLY A 662 -7.16 53.70 -15.93
CA GLY A 662 -7.40 53.25 -17.32
C GLY A 662 -8.17 51.91 -17.45
N ALA A 663 -9.50 51.82 -17.70
CA ALA A 663 -10.28 52.11 -18.92
C ALA A 663 -9.99 51.15 -20.11
N ALA A 664 -10.93 50.64 -20.93
CA ALA A 664 -12.41 50.62 -20.93
C ALA A 664 -12.97 49.57 -21.95
N GLU A 665 -14.27 49.27 -21.85
CA GLU A 665 -15.23 48.79 -22.89
C GLU A 665 -14.94 47.64 -23.90
N GLY A 666 -16.00 46.90 -24.27
CA GLY A 666 -15.96 45.96 -25.41
C GLY A 666 -17.09 44.91 -25.50
N ALA A 667 -18.37 45.32 -25.55
CA ALA A 667 -19.49 44.39 -25.68
C ALA A 667 -20.01 44.28 -27.14
N VAL A 668 -20.14 43.05 -27.69
CA VAL A 668 -20.97 42.75 -28.88
C VAL A 668 -21.55 41.32 -28.83
N LYS A 669 -22.86 41.18 -29.05
CA LYS A 669 -23.59 39.96 -29.45
C LYS A 669 -24.80 40.39 -30.30
N PRO A 670 -25.06 39.81 -31.49
CA PRO A 670 -26.21 38.90 -31.74
C PRO A 670 -25.82 37.70 -32.66
N GLU A 671 -26.39 36.48 -32.61
CA GLU A 671 -27.72 35.99 -33.08
C GLU A 671 -28.06 36.18 -34.58
N PRO A 672 -28.89 35.30 -35.24
CA PRO A 672 -29.06 33.83 -35.09
C PRO A 672 -29.37 33.03 -36.42
N LEU A 673 -29.46 31.67 -36.34
CA LEU A 673 -30.23 30.71 -37.21
C LEU A 673 -29.79 30.51 -38.71
N PRO A 674 -30.24 29.46 -39.47
CA PRO A 674 -31.47 28.64 -39.36
C PRO A 674 -31.39 27.09 -39.55
N LEU A 675 -32.57 26.42 -39.55
CA LEU A 675 -32.86 24.98 -39.70
C LEU A 675 -32.91 24.45 -41.16
N ALA A 676 -32.71 23.13 -41.35
CA ALA A 676 -33.58 22.18 -42.13
C ALA A 676 -32.93 20.76 -42.19
N ALA A 677 -33.55 19.67 -41.70
CA ALA A 677 -34.42 18.69 -42.40
C ALA A 677 -33.67 17.65 -43.31
N ALA A 678 -34.02 16.36 -43.46
CA ALA A 678 -34.97 15.43 -42.79
C ALA A 678 -34.72 13.95 -43.22
N GLY A 679 -35.42 12.97 -42.60
CA GLY A 679 -35.52 11.54 -43.02
C GLY A 679 -34.93 10.53 -42.00
N ALA A 680 -35.64 9.75 -41.17
CA ALA A 680 -37.01 9.18 -41.10
C ALA A 680 -37.18 7.75 -41.68
N VAL A 681 -37.40 6.75 -40.79
CA VAL A 681 -38.31 5.59 -40.93
C VAL A 681 -38.81 5.18 -39.52
N GLU A 682 -40.09 4.81 -39.40
CA GLU A 682 -40.81 4.38 -38.17
C GLU A 682 -40.61 2.85 -37.87
N ALA A 683 -41.29 2.13 -36.96
CA ALA A 683 -42.47 2.31 -36.09
C ALA A 683 -42.43 1.25 -34.93
N ALA A 684 -43.31 1.15 -33.92
CA ALA A 684 -44.54 1.86 -33.54
C ALA A 684 -44.81 1.69 -32.02
N SER A 685 -45.50 2.65 -31.38
CA SER A 685 -46.19 2.46 -30.09
C SER A 685 -47.26 3.55 -29.89
N SER A 686 -48.44 3.18 -29.38
CA SER A 686 -49.61 4.04 -29.15
C SER A 686 -50.42 3.50 -27.95
N ALA A 687 -51.22 4.27 -27.20
CA ALA A 687 -51.30 5.72 -27.02
C ALA A 687 -52.03 6.03 -25.68
N VAL A 688 -51.59 7.08 -24.99
CA VAL A 688 -52.36 8.21 -24.40
C VAL A 688 -53.66 7.94 -23.61
N GLY A 689 -53.78 8.57 -22.42
CA GLY A 689 -55.08 9.06 -21.94
C GLY A 689 -55.21 9.22 -20.41
N ALA A 690 -55.08 10.45 -19.90
CA ALA A 690 -55.52 10.82 -18.56
C ALA A 690 -56.75 11.74 -18.64
N ALA A 691 -57.71 11.59 -17.72
CA ALA A 691 -58.82 12.52 -17.55
C ALA A 691 -59.33 12.51 -16.10
N THR A 692 -59.71 13.70 -15.61
CA THR A 692 -60.18 13.99 -14.25
C THR A 692 -61.71 13.92 -14.12
N GLU A 693 -62.19 13.93 -12.87
CA GLU A 693 -63.60 13.71 -12.50
C GLU A 693 -64.57 14.82 -12.94
N ALA A 694 -65.80 14.42 -13.27
CA ALA A 694 -67.01 15.26 -13.21
C ALA A 694 -68.26 14.38 -13.00
N LYS A 695 -69.30 14.95 -12.36
CA LYS A 695 -70.55 14.26 -11.95
C LYS A 695 -71.70 15.29 -11.91
N PRO A 696 -72.99 14.89 -11.90
CA PRO A 696 -73.76 14.20 -12.95
C PRO A 696 -75.01 15.01 -13.38
N ASP A 697 -75.78 14.56 -14.39
CA ASP A 697 -77.25 14.45 -14.21
C ASP A 697 -78.00 13.53 -15.21
N ALA A 698 -79.21 13.14 -14.79
CA ALA A 698 -80.27 12.26 -15.33
C ALA A 698 -80.40 11.90 -16.85
N ALA A 699 -80.70 10.60 -17.14
CA ALA A 699 -82.03 10.10 -17.59
C ALA A 699 -82.04 8.85 -18.55
N ALA A 700 -82.73 7.79 -18.09
CA ALA A 700 -83.62 6.85 -18.82
C ALA A 700 -83.14 5.85 -19.94
N VAL A 701 -83.09 4.55 -19.54
CA VAL A 701 -83.72 3.35 -20.16
C VAL A 701 -83.43 2.93 -21.62
N ALA A 702 -82.75 1.77 -21.80
CA ALA A 702 -83.25 0.58 -22.55
C ALA A 702 -82.33 -0.68 -22.50
N LEU A 703 -82.83 -1.77 -21.90
CA LEU A 703 -82.64 -3.24 -22.15
C LEU A 703 -81.39 -3.74 -22.96
N VAL A 704 -80.44 -4.49 -22.35
CA VAL A 704 -80.39 -5.98 -22.15
C VAL A 704 -79.84 -6.76 -23.37
N PRO A 705 -78.96 -7.81 -23.24
CA PRO A 705 -78.85 -8.76 -22.13
C PRO A 705 -77.46 -9.03 -21.50
N VAL A 706 -77.51 -9.77 -20.38
CA VAL A 706 -76.39 -10.24 -19.53
C VAL A 706 -76.05 -11.72 -19.83
N ALA A 707 -74.78 -12.11 -19.65
CA ALA A 707 -74.36 -13.50 -19.49
C ALA A 707 -73.81 -13.73 -18.05
N PRO A 708 -74.02 -14.90 -17.42
CA PRO A 708 -73.81 -15.09 -15.98
C PRO A 708 -72.37 -15.54 -15.61
N GLY A 709 -71.87 -15.11 -14.44
CA GLY A 709 -70.60 -15.62 -13.89
C GLY A 709 -69.90 -14.79 -12.79
N GLY A 710 -70.51 -13.74 -12.23
CA GLY A 710 -69.79 -12.73 -11.43
C GLY A 710 -69.50 -13.03 -9.95
N GLU A 711 -70.30 -13.86 -9.26
CA GLU A 711 -70.27 -13.89 -7.79
C GLU A 711 -69.05 -14.62 -7.19
N ALA A 712 -68.55 -15.68 -7.84
CA ALA A 712 -67.40 -16.45 -7.32
C ALA A 712 -66.06 -15.70 -7.45
N ALA A 713 -65.93 -14.77 -8.41
CA ALA A 713 -64.72 -13.98 -8.61
C ALA A 713 -64.62 -12.82 -7.59
N ALA A 714 -65.75 -12.18 -7.26
CA ALA A 714 -65.79 -11.09 -6.29
C ALA A 714 -65.41 -11.55 -4.87
N ALA A 715 -65.88 -12.73 -4.45
CA ALA A 715 -65.55 -13.29 -3.13
C ALA A 715 -64.05 -13.53 -2.95
N LYS A 716 -63.38 -14.13 -3.95
CA LYS A 716 -61.92 -14.35 -3.92
C LYS A 716 -61.09 -13.06 -3.95
N ALA A 717 -61.59 -12.01 -4.60
CA ALA A 717 -60.92 -10.71 -4.61
C ALA A 717 -60.99 -10.03 -3.23
N ALA A 718 -62.11 -10.18 -2.50
CA ALA A 718 -62.25 -9.66 -1.15
C ALA A 718 -61.34 -10.39 -0.14
N GLU A 719 -61.31 -11.73 -0.18
CA GLU A 719 -60.47 -12.56 0.69
C GLU A 719 -58.97 -12.26 0.50
N ALA A 720 -58.53 -12.06 -0.76
CA ALA A 720 -57.15 -11.67 -1.06
C ALA A 720 -56.79 -10.26 -0.57
N ALA A 721 -57.74 -9.32 -0.59
CA ALA A 721 -57.53 -7.96 -0.08
C ALA A 721 -57.44 -7.93 1.46
N GLU A 722 -58.24 -8.74 2.15
CA GLU A 722 -58.20 -8.87 3.61
C GLU A 722 -56.89 -9.52 4.09
N ALA A 723 -56.43 -10.57 3.42
CA ALA A 723 -55.12 -11.18 3.69
C ALA A 723 -53.95 -10.20 3.48
N ALA A 724 -54.01 -9.36 2.43
CA ALA A 724 -53.01 -8.32 2.18
C ALA A 724 -53.02 -7.23 3.26
N ALA A 725 -54.19 -6.87 3.80
CA ALA A 725 -54.32 -5.90 4.89
C ALA A 725 -53.73 -6.45 6.21
N GLN A 726 -53.98 -7.72 6.53
CA GLN A 726 -53.40 -8.38 7.71
C GLN A 726 -51.86 -8.45 7.63
N ALA A 727 -51.32 -8.86 6.47
CA ALA A 727 -49.86 -8.89 6.27
C ALA A 727 -49.19 -7.50 6.37
N ALA A 728 -49.87 -6.44 5.91
CA ALA A 728 -49.40 -5.07 6.08
C ALA A 728 -49.42 -4.60 7.54
N GLN A 729 -50.37 -5.10 8.34
CA GLN A 729 -50.49 -4.77 9.76
C GLN A 729 -49.41 -5.49 10.60
N GLU A 730 -49.14 -6.77 10.34
CA GLU A 730 -48.01 -7.50 10.97
C GLU A 730 -46.66 -6.87 10.61
N ALA A 731 -46.44 -6.47 9.36
CA ALA A 731 -45.24 -5.75 8.96
C ALA A 731 -45.07 -4.41 9.71
N ALA A 732 -46.16 -3.67 9.94
CA ALA A 732 -46.13 -2.41 10.69
C ALA A 732 -45.84 -2.60 12.19
N GLU A 733 -46.34 -3.68 12.81
CA GLU A 733 -46.00 -4.03 14.20
C GLU A 733 -44.55 -4.51 14.33
N THR A 734 -44.06 -5.29 13.37
CA THR A 734 -42.67 -5.74 13.33
C THR A 734 -41.70 -4.56 13.18
N ALA A 735 -42.02 -3.58 12.33
CA ALA A 735 -41.25 -2.34 12.17
C ALA A 735 -41.22 -1.49 13.46
N LYS A 736 -42.34 -1.41 14.21
CA LYS A 736 -42.37 -0.75 15.53
C LYS A 736 -41.52 -1.46 16.57
N ALA A 737 -41.50 -2.79 16.58
CA ALA A 737 -40.66 -3.58 17.49
C ALA A 737 -39.16 -3.39 17.21
N VAL A 738 -38.77 -3.27 15.93
CA VAL A 738 -37.38 -2.94 15.54
C VAL A 738 -37.03 -1.51 15.99
N ALA A 739 -37.87 -0.52 15.70
CA ALA A 739 -37.62 0.87 16.08
C ALA A 739 -37.55 1.08 17.62
N ALA A 740 -38.33 0.32 18.40
CA ALA A 740 -38.24 0.35 19.86
C ALA A 740 -36.89 -0.19 20.38
N ARG A 741 -36.37 -1.25 19.74
CA ARG A 741 -35.07 -1.84 20.08
C ARG A 741 -33.89 -0.96 19.64
N GLU A 742 -34.00 -0.28 18.50
CA GLU A 742 -33.04 0.73 18.05
C GLU A 742 -33.00 1.94 19.00
N ALA A 743 -34.13 2.32 19.61
CA ALA A 743 -34.17 3.36 20.63
C ALA A 743 -33.44 2.95 21.93
N GLU A 744 -33.61 1.69 22.36
CA GLU A 744 -32.92 1.12 23.54
C GLU A 744 -31.40 0.98 23.32
N GLU A 745 -30.96 0.62 22.10
CA GLU A 745 -29.55 0.65 21.69
C GLU A 745 -29.01 2.10 21.57
N GLN A 746 -29.83 3.08 21.17
CA GLN A 746 -29.42 4.48 21.16
C GLN A 746 -29.25 5.06 22.57
N GLU A 747 -30.11 4.72 23.53
CA GLU A 747 -30.03 5.23 24.89
C GLU A 747 -28.76 4.70 25.59
N THR A 748 -28.46 3.41 25.45
CA THR A 748 -27.23 2.79 25.97
C THR A 748 -25.95 3.29 25.31
N ALA A 749 -25.98 3.66 24.03
CA ALA A 749 -24.81 4.22 23.32
C ALA A 749 -24.44 5.66 23.75
N THR A 750 -25.32 6.41 24.41
CA THR A 750 -25.03 7.80 24.81
C THR A 750 -24.10 7.95 26.02
N ALA A 751 -23.90 6.89 26.81
CA ALA A 751 -23.05 6.92 28.00
C ALA A 751 -21.54 6.86 27.71
N HIS A 752 -21.13 6.39 26.52
CA HIS A 752 -19.72 6.11 26.20
C HIS A 752 -19.31 6.47 24.76
N ASP A 753 -19.52 7.72 24.31
CA ASP A 753 -18.59 8.34 23.36
C ASP A 753 -18.71 9.87 23.28
N VAL A 754 -17.57 10.57 23.19
CA VAL A 754 -17.50 12.04 23.00
C VAL A 754 -16.56 12.36 21.84
N PHE A 755 -16.97 11.99 20.62
CA PHE A 755 -16.41 12.50 19.36
C PHE A 755 -17.51 12.61 18.28
N PRO A 756 -17.38 13.51 17.28
CA PRO A 756 -18.51 13.97 16.47
C PRO A 756 -19.06 12.88 15.53
N ARG A 757 -20.39 12.80 15.46
CA ARG A 757 -21.14 11.87 14.61
C ARG A 757 -21.00 12.26 13.12
N THR A 758 -20.43 11.38 12.31
CA THR A 758 -20.53 11.42 10.84
C THR A 758 -20.58 10.01 10.24
N PHE A 759 -21.57 9.80 9.35
CA PHE A 759 -21.82 8.59 8.54
C PHE A 759 -22.00 7.27 9.30
N VAL A 760 -23.26 6.87 9.48
CA VAL A 760 -23.67 5.56 10.00
C VAL A 760 -24.25 4.72 8.86
N GLU A 761 -23.73 3.50 8.74
CA GLU A 761 -24.29 2.29 8.12
C GLU A 761 -25.30 2.42 6.96
N ILE A 762 -24.88 1.96 5.77
CA ILE A 762 -25.46 0.82 5.02
C ILE A 762 -24.65 0.64 3.73
N VAL A 763 -24.08 -0.55 3.49
CA VAL A 763 -24.12 -1.27 2.21
C VAL A 763 -23.86 -2.76 2.51
N ARG A 764 -24.91 -3.59 2.36
CA ARG A 764 -24.77 -5.02 2.07
C ARG A 764 -24.78 -5.19 0.55
N ILE A 765 -23.69 -5.64 -0.05
CA ILE A 765 -23.64 -6.46 -1.27
C ILE A 765 -22.51 -7.48 -1.04
#